data_AF-A0A845TRS6-F1
#
_entry.id   AF-A0A845TRS6-F1
#
_cell.length_a   1.000
_cell.length_b   1.000
_cell.length_c   1.000
_cell.angle_alpha   90.00
_cell.angle_beta   90.00
_cell.angle_gamma   90.00
#
_symmetry.space_group_name_H-M   'P 1'
#
loop_
_entity.id
_entity.type
_entity.pdbx_description
1 polymer ?
#
loop_
_entity_poly.entity_id
_entity_poly.type
_entity_poly.pdbx_seq_one_letter_code
_entity_poly.pdbx_strand_id
1 'polypeptide(L)'
;MSNFAFLQSEWPSLHSAATKAEGMANTDARTSCFYARRTLELAMAWLYKHDPALRLPYQDHLSALIHEPGFRTAAGDAVFTKAKLIKDLGNLAVHSTRTILRTDAGTATRELFHVCYWLARTYGQRARPAPDLRFDPGLIPVPTLATTPSAQSVDQLQMLEKQLRERDEKLSVLLSARTKLDDELQALRAEVAAVKKANTAQPDTHDYSEAQTRDYFIDLLLKEAGWQLTKLNIEIEVSGMPNSQGKGFVDYVLWGDDGKPLALVEAKSTRKDAKVGQQQAKLYANCLQAQYGQRPVIFYSNGYEHWIWDDASYPPRAVQGFFKKQELALLIQRRTSRKKLAEAVINPAIIERYYQNRAVRRIGATFEADNQRKALLVMATGSGKTRTVIALADLLMRCNWAKRILFLADRVALVKQAVNAFKTHLPDSSPVNLVAEKHTDGRVFVSTYPTMMGLIDDAADGQRRFGVGHFDLIIIDEAHRSVYQKYRVIFDYFDAMLVGLTATPKDEIDHNTYGLFDLESGVPTDVYGLEEAVSEGYLVPPRAMSVPLKYQREGIRYQELSDDEKEQWDALEWDEDGNIPDAVESAALNKWLFNTDTVDKVLGHLMTRGEKVAGGDRLGKTIVFAKNNAHADFIAERFNSNYPHYKGAFARVVTYKTEYAQSLIDEFSIKEGMPHIAISVDMLDTGIDVPEVVNLVFFKVIRSKTKFWQMIGRGTRLCPDLYGPGQDKQFFNVFDYCQNLEFFNQELPPENGRAPVPLGTRLFRARLDMVAALDNRHAAGIEVAEVRVAYGDQLTDEQLRTELTSFLHQQVAAMNLDNFVVRPRRKSVEKFARLASWQTLDSDSLQELSEQVADLPTALLDNDEEAKRFDMLVLRTQLAVLQAQPDFMGLRANMQAIASALESQESIPAIKAQMVLIQLVASDEWWEDVTIAMLESARKKLRALIKLIEKSKKNIVYTDFEDELGECTTIVLPGVSTGMNLARFKDKARQFLRAHDSHLSLQRLRRNQPLTASDLDELGKMLLQAGGSAALIEQATEQSHGLGVFIRSLVGLEREAALLAFNDFINGSTATPNQIEFIDLVVQELTQNGVMAADRLYQTPFIDINPQGPDGIFPSAQVDQLIRVLSDIRLRAVG
;
A
#
# COMPACT_ATOMS: atom_id res chain seq x y z
N MET A 1 0.22 -35.33 49.05
CA MET A 1 1.22 -34.24 48.99
C MET A 1 0.76 -33.24 47.95
N SER A 2 0.92 -31.93 48.20
CA SER A 2 0.52 -30.86 47.27
C SER A 2 1.75 -30.34 46.52
N ASN A 3 1.60 -29.89 45.26
CA ASN A 3 2.65 -29.15 44.55
C ASN A 3 3.09 -27.90 45.32
N PHE A 4 2.25 -27.36 46.19
CA PHE A 4 2.48 -26.10 46.91
C PHE A 4 2.97 -26.30 48.35
N ALA A 5 3.30 -27.53 48.77
CA ALA A 5 3.67 -27.85 50.16
C ALA A 5 4.81 -26.97 50.71
N PHE A 6 5.72 -26.50 49.86
CA PHE A 6 6.82 -25.60 50.22
C PHE A 6 6.35 -24.23 50.76
N LEU A 7 5.10 -23.82 50.50
CA LEU A 7 4.54 -22.56 51.02
C LEU A 7 4.03 -22.70 52.47
N GLN A 8 3.82 -23.92 52.98
CA GLN A 8 3.06 -24.15 54.22
C GLN A 8 3.70 -23.55 55.47
N SER A 9 5.03 -23.53 55.56
CA SER A 9 5.79 -23.09 56.73
C SER A 9 5.80 -21.57 56.92
N GLU A 10 5.73 -20.80 55.83
CA GLU A 10 5.93 -19.34 55.83
C GLU A 10 4.70 -18.58 55.35
N TRP A 11 3.97 -19.12 54.37
CA TRP A 11 2.78 -18.49 53.79
C TRP A 11 1.56 -19.43 53.87
N PRO A 12 1.05 -19.74 55.07
CA PRO A 12 -0.05 -20.68 55.26
C PRO A 12 -1.35 -20.24 54.56
N SER A 13 -1.58 -18.93 54.40
CA SER A 13 -2.72 -18.39 53.65
C SER A 13 -2.59 -18.60 52.14
N LEU A 14 -1.40 -18.37 51.56
CA LEU A 14 -1.12 -18.66 50.15
C LEU A 14 -1.20 -20.17 49.90
N HIS A 15 -0.61 -20.99 50.79
CA HIS A 15 -0.69 -22.45 50.72
C HIS A 15 -2.14 -22.95 50.69
N SER A 16 -3.00 -22.43 51.57
CA SER A 16 -4.41 -22.81 51.61
C SER A 16 -5.15 -22.47 50.30
N ALA A 17 -4.92 -21.27 49.75
CA ALA A 17 -5.54 -20.85 48.49
C ALA A 17 -5.00 -21.65 47.29
N ALA A 18 -3.68 -21.88 47.23
CA ALA A 18 -3.04 -22.65 46.18
C ALA A 18 -3.49 -24.12 46.18
N THR A 19 -3.64 -24.72 47.37
CA THR A 19 -4.12 -26.10 47.52
C THR A 19 -5.58 -26.24 47.07
N LYS A 20 -6.41 -25.19 47.24
CA LYS A 20 -7.77 -25.17 46.69
C LYS A 20 -7.77 -25.03 45.17
N ALA A 21 -6.88 -24.21 44.60
CA ALA A 21 -6.71 -24.11 43.15
C ALA A 21 -6.32 -25.47 42.55
N GLU A 22 -5.33 -26.14 43.16
CA GLU A 22 -4.88 -27.49 42.78
C GLU A 22 -6.00 -28.54 42.94
N GLY A 23 -6.67 -28.56 44.09
CA GLY A 23 -7.69 -29.56 44.40
C GLY A 23 -8.93 -29.49 43.49
N MET A 24 -9.18 -28.33 42.88
CA MET A 24 -10.34 -28.12 42.00
C MET A 24 -10.00 -28.13 40.51
N ALA A 25 -8.72 -28.20 40.11
CA ALA A 25 -8.31 -28.04 38.72
C ALA A 25 -8.99 -29.03 37.74
N ASN A 26 -9.28 -30.26 38.20
CA ASN A 26 -9.96 -31.29 37.40
C ASN A 26 -11.48 -31.39 37.65
N THR A 27 -11.98 -30.86 38.76
CA THR A 27 -13.38 -31.03 39.21
C THR A 27 -14.23 -29.78 38.94
N ASP A 28 -13.69 -28.59 39.24
CA ASP A 28 -14.30 -27.30 38.97
C ASP A 28 -13.25 -26.31 38.45
N ALA A 29 -13.11 -26.27 37.13
CA ALA A 29 -12.11 -25.46 36.44
C ALA A 29 -12.27 -23.95 36.71
N ARG A 30 -13.51 -23.49 36.89
CA ARG A 30 -13.80 -22.08 37.14
C ARG A 30 -13.37 -21.70 38.56
N THR A 31 -13.72 -22.52 39.55
CA THR A 31 -13.31 -22.29 40.95
C THR A 31 -11.80 -22.45 41.14
N SER A 32 -11.15 -23.33 40.37
CA SER A 32 -9.69 -23.45 40.34
C SER A 32 -9.00 -22.16 39.86
N CYS A 33 -9.43 -21.60 38.72
CA CYS A 33 -8.91 -20.32 38.20
C CYS A 33 -9.15 -19.15 39.16
N PHE A 34 -10.31 -19.14 39.85
CA PHE A 34 -10.60 -18.16 40.90
C PHE A 34 -9.58 -18.25 42.05
N TYR A 35 -9.35 -19.44 42.61
CA TYR A 35 -8.38 -19.61 43.69
C TYR A 35 -6.94 -19.39 43.23
N ALA A 36 -6.60 -19.62 41.96
CA ALA A 36 -5.30 -19.30 41.41
C ALA A 36 -5.04 -17.77 41.39
N ARG A 37 -6.00 -16.99 40.89
CA ARG A 37 -5.94 -15.52 40.97
C ARG A 37 -5.90 -15.03 42.41
N ARG A 38 -6.71 -15.61 43.29
CA ARG A 38 -6.71 -15.24 44.71
C ARG A 38 -5.37 -15.50 45.39
N THR A 39 -4.72 -16.61 45.07
CA THR A 39 -3.37 -16.91 45.57
C THR A 39 -2.36 -15.87 45.09
N LEU A 40 -2.46 -15.45 43.82
CA LEU A 40 -1.64 -14.38 43.27
C LEU A 40 -1.89 -13.03 43.97
N GLU A 41 -3.13 -12.69 44.29
CA GLU A 41 -3.48 -11.48 45.06
C GLU A 41 -2.81 -11.45 46.43
N LEU A 42 -2.90 -12.57 47.17
CA LEU A 42 -2.26 -12.70 48.47
C LEU A 42 -0.73 -12.60 48.37
N ALA A 43 -0.14 -13.17 47.33
CA ALA A 43 1.30 -13.05 47.07
C ALA A 43 1.72 -11.60 46.78
N MET A 44 0.97 -10.89 45.92
CA MET A 44 1.27 -9.49 45.60
C MET A 44 1.10 -8.60 46.83
N ALA A 45 0.00 -8.75 47.58
CA ALA A 45 -0.22 -7.99 48.81
C ALA A 45 0.91 -8.20 49.83
N TRP A 46 1.40 -9.45 49.97
CA TRP A 46 2.53 -9.73 50.84
C TRP A 46 3.83 -9.07 50.33
N LEU A 47 4.13 -9.18 49.04
CA LEU A 47 5.33 -8.59 48.43
C LEU A 47 5.39 -7.08 48.61
N TYR A 48 4.33 -6.36 48.24
CA TYR A 48 4.30 -4.89 48.35
C TYR A 48 4.31 -4.40 49.80
N LYS A 49 3.92 -5.26 50.76
CA LYS A 49 4.03 -4.95 52.19
C LYS A 49 5.46 -5.13 52.71
N HIS A 50 6.19 -6.16 52.26
CA HIS A 50 7.45 -6.59 52.88
C HIS A 50 8.72 -6.31 52.06
N ASP A 51 8.61 -6.04 50.76
CA ASP A 51 9.76 -5.67 49.92
C ASP A 51 9.84 -4.14 49.75
N PRO A 52 10.83 -3.46 50.36
CA PRO A 52 10.96 -2.01 50.27
C PRO A 52 11.34 -1.52 48.86
N ALA A 53 11.76 -2.42 47.95
CA ALA A 53 12.05 -2.06 46.56
C ALA A 53 10.78 -1.89 45.71
N LEU A 54 9.62 -2.38 46.19
CA LEU A 54 8.35 -2.29 45.48
C LEU A 54 7.56 -1.06 45.94
N ARG A 55 7.11 -0.24 44.98
CA ARG A 55 6.35 0.99 45.26
C ARG A 55 4.87 0.73 45.05
N LEU A 56 4.04 1.03 46.04
CA LEU A 56 2.58 0.90 45.88
C LEU A 56 2.08 1.85 44.76
N PRO A 57 1.40 1.32 43.73
CA PRO A 57 0.81 2.13 42.67
C PRO A 57 -0.39 2.95 43.18
N TYR A 58 -0.79 3.98 42.42
CA TYR A 58 -1.93 4.85 42.76
C TYR A 58 -3.26 4.08 42.92
N GLN A 59 -3.43 2.97 42.20
CA GLN A 59 -4.57 2.06 42.31
C GLN A 59 -4.09 0.75 42.95
N ASP A 60 -4.83 0.22 43.93
CA ASP A 60 -4.41 -0.93 44.76
C ASP A 60 -4.90 -2.30 44.23
N HIS A 61 -5.49 -2.35 43.04
CA HIS A 61 -6.00 -3.59 42.47
C HIS A 61 -4.88 -4.46 41.84
N LEU A 62 -5.10 -5.78 41.76
CA LEU A 62 -4.12 -6.78 41.29
C LEU A 62 -3.40 -6.39 39.98
N SER A 63 -4.14 -5.88 38.99
CA SER A 63 -3.53 -5.48 37.71
C SER A 63 -2.52 -4.35 37.86
N ALA A 64 -2.76 -3.36 38.74
CA ALA A 64 -1.85 -2.24 38.94
C ALA A 64 -0.57 -2.71 39.64
N LEU A 65 -0.69 -3.62 40.62
CA LEU A 65 0.44 -4.25 41.30
C LEU A 65 1.32 -5.06 40.33
N ILE A 66 0.72 -5.88 39.45
CA ILE A 66 1.50 -6.66 38.48
C ILE A 66 2.21 -5.77 37.46
N HIS A 67 1.57 -4.68 37.03
CA HIS A 67 2.10 -3.78 35.99
C HIS A 67 3.02 -2.67 36.52
N GLU A 68 3.22 -2.59 37.83
CA GLU A 68 4.16 -1.64 38.41
C GLU A 68 5.62 -2.07 38.08
N PRO A 69 6.47 -1.17 37.58
CA PRO A 69 7.81 -1.51 37.09
C PRO A 69 8.72 -2.23 38.10
N GLY A 70 8.59 -1.93 39.39
CA GLY A 70 9.34 -2.56 40.47
C GLY A 70 9.12 -4.06 40.54
N PHE A 71 7.86 -4.53 40.39
CA PHE A 71 7.57 -5.96 40.40
C PHE A 71 8.20 -6.70 39.22
N ARG A 72 8.06 -6.16 38.01
CA ARG A 72 8.66 -6.77 36.81
C ARG A 72 10.19 -6.84 36.90
N THR A 73 10.81 -5.82 37.47
CA THR A 73 12.26 -5.78 37.72
C THR A 73 12.69 -6.83 38.75
N ALA A 74 11.91 -7.01 39.83
CA ALA A 74 12.20 -7.99 40.87
C ALA A 74 11.94 -9.44 40.44
N ALA A 75 10.90 -9.68 39.66
CA ALA A 75 10.43 -11.02 39.28
C ALA A 75 10.99 -11.54 37.95
N GLY A 76 11.40 -10.63 37.06
CA GLY A 76 11.80 -10.96 35.70
C GLY A 76 10.61 -11.25 34.77
N ASP A 77 10.87 -11.22 33.47
CA ASP A 77 9.84 -11.30 32.43
C ASP A 77 9.06 -12.63 32.45
N ALA A 78 9.73 -13.74 32.80
CA ALA A 78 9.11 -15.05 32.85
C ALA A 78 8.01 -15.12 33.94
N VAL A 79 8.30 -14.66 35.15
CA VAL A 79 7.36 -14.68 36.27
C VAL A 79 6.26 -13.61 36.06
N PHE A 80 6.61 -12.45 35.51
CA PHE A 80 5.64 -11.41 35.14
C PHE A 80 4.59 -11.92 34.15
N THR A 81 5.03 -12.61 33.09
CA THR A 81 4.13 -13.16 32.06
C THR A 81 3.18 -14.20 32.65
N LYS A 82 3.70 -15.06 33.54
CA LYS A 82 2.91 -16.06 34.27
C LYS A 82 1.88 -15.44 35.20
N ALA A 83 2.27 -14.41 35.96
CA ALA A 83 1.36 -13.64 36.82
C ALA A 83 0.23 -12.98 36.01
N LYS A 84 0.55 -12.42 34.83
CA LYS A 84 -0.47 -11.85 33.92
C LYS A 84 -1.45 -12.92 33.44
N LEU A 85 -0.97 -14.09 33.02
CA LEU A 85 -1.84 -15.17 32.55
C LEU A 85 -2.80 -15.67 33.65
N ILE A 86 -2.31 -15.83 34.89
CA ILE A 86 -3.15 -16.23 36.03
C ILE A 86 -4.21 -15.17 36.33
N LYS A 87 -3.85 -13.87 36.28
CA LYS A 87 -4.79 -12.76 36.44
C LYS A 87 -5.90 -12.82 35.39
N ASP A 88 -5.53 -12.98 34.11
CA ASP A 88 -6.49 -12.96 33.00
C ASP A 88 -7.45 -14.17 33.06
N LEU A 89 -6.95 -15.37 33.36
CA LEU A 89 -7.78 -16.57 33.55
C LEU A 89 -8.70 -16.46 34.79
N GLY A 90 -8.22 -15.87 35.87
CA GLY A 90 -9.06 -15.62 37.05
C GLY A 90 -10.13 -14.54 36.84
N ASN A 91 -9.82 -13.48 36.08
CA ASN A 91 -10.82 -12.47 35.70
C ASN A 91 -11.91 -13.09 34.84
N LEU A 92 -11.55 -13.97 33.91
CA LEU A 92 -12.50 -14.74 33.12
C LEU A 92 -13.40 -15.61 34.03
N ALA A 93 -12.84 -16.19 35.09
CA ALA A 93 -13.58 -17.05 36.02
C ALA A 93 -14.65 -16.31 36.82
N VAL A 94 -14.41 -15.04 37.13
CA VAL A 94 -15.28 -14.24 38.02
C VAL A 94 -16.25 -13.33 37.24
N HIS A 95 -15.84 -12.81 36.08
CA HIS A 95 -16.59 -11.77 35.38
C HIS A 95 -17.17 -12.21 34.03
N SER A 96 -16.79 -13.37 33.50
CA SER A 96 -17.27 -13.85 32.20
C SER A 96 -18.26 -15.00 32.31
N THR A 97 -19.29 -14.99 31.46
CA THR A 97 -20.21 -16.13 31.26
C THR A 97 -19.59 -17.25 30.42
N ARG A 98 -18.39 -17.03 29.84
CA ARG A 98 -17.64 -18.01 29.04
C ARG A 98 -17.24 -19.25 29.85
N THR A 99 -17.43 -20.45 29.30
CA THR A 99 -16.98 -21.70 29.94
C THR A 99 -15.46 -21.77 30.04
N ILE A 100 -14.93 -22.09 31.23
CA ILE A 100 -13.49 -22.32 31.48
C ILE A 100 -13.18 -23.79 31.31
N LEU A 101 -12.15 -24.10 30.52
CA LEU A 101 -11.75 -25.48 30.27
C LEU A 101 -10.88 -26.02 31.41
N ARG A 102 -10.91 -27.34 31.64
CA ARG A 102 -10.00 -28.00 32.60
C ARG A 102 -8.52 -27.77 32.26
N THR A 103 -8.20 -27.64 30.97
CA THR A 103 -6.87 -27.29 30.49
C THR A 103 -6.44 -25.90 30.94
N ASP A 104 -7.36 -24.94 30.98
CA ASP A 104 -7.10 -23.57 31.44
C ASP A 104 -6.82 -23.56 32.94
N ALA A 105 -7.59 -24.32 33.72
CA ALA A 105 -7.38 -24.49 35.16
C ALA A 105 -6.07 -25.22 35.49
N GLY A 106 -5.73 -26.26 34.74
CA GLY A 106 -4.44 -26.94 34.85
C GLY A 106 -3.28 -26.00 34.51
N THR A 107 -3.42 -25.18 33.46
CA THR A 107 -2.41 -24.17 33.08
C THR A 107 -2.28 -23.09 34.16
N ALA A 108 -3.39 -22.53 34.65
CA ALA A 108 -3.37 -21.54 35.73
C ALA A 108 -2.69 -22.08 36.99
N THR A 109 -2.95 -23.34 37.36
CA THR A 109 -2.34 -24.01 38.52
C THR A 109 -0.84 -24.25 38.32
N ARG A 110 -0.42 -24.68 37.12
CA ARG A 110 1.00 -24.87 36.78
C ARG A 110 1.76 -23.55 36.77
N GLU A 111 1.21 -22.51 36.16
CA GLU A 111 1.87 -21.19 36.15
C GLU A 111 1.88 -20.57 37.55
N LEU A 112 0.84 -20.79 38.35
CA LEU A 112 0.82 -20.39 39.76
C LEU A 112 1.94 -21.04 40.56
N PHE A 113 2.22 -22.33 40.32
CA PHE A 113 3.36 -23.02 40.93
C PHE A 113 4.68 -22.29 40.64
N HIS A 114 4.92 -21.86 39.40
CA HIS A 114 6.14 -21.12 39.05
C HIS A 114 6.24 -19.75 39.73
N VAL A 115 5.12 -19.02 39.85
CA VAL A 115 5.10 -17.74 40.58
C VAL A 115 5.34 -17.95 42.07
N CYS A 116 4.71 -18.95 42.68
CA CYS A 116 4.91 -19.31 44.08
C CYS A 116 6.33 -19.84 44.36
N TYR A 117 6.88 -20.62 43.43
CA TYR A 117 8.26 -21.11 43.49
C TYR A 117 9.25 -19.95 43.49
N TRP A 118 9.08 -18.98 42.57
CA TRP A 118 9.88 -17.77 42.54
C TRP A 118 9.77 -16.98 43.86
N LEU A 119 8.55 -16.79 44.38
CA LEU A 119 8.32 -16.12 45.66
C LEU A 119 9.08 -16.82 46.80
N ALA A 120 8.92 -18.14 46.95
CA ALA A 120 9.54 -18.90 48.02
C ALA A 120 11.07 -19.00 47.86
N ARG A 121 11.57 -19.15 46.64
CA ARG A 121 13.01 -19.16 46.33
C ARG A 121 13.67 -17.83 46.72
N THR A 122 13.00 -16.72 46.40
CA THR A 122 13.56 -15.37 46.49
C THR A 122 13.41 -14.80 47.90
N TYR A 123 12.26 -15.03 48.53
CA TYR A 123 11.89 -14.39 49.80
C TYR A 123 11.78 -15.36 50.99
N GLY A 124 11.92 -16.68 50.78
CA GLY A 124 11.77 -17.68 51.84
C GLY A 124 12.94 -17.71 52.82
N GLN A 125 12.62 -17.83 54.12
CA GLN A 125 13.58 -17.84 55.24
C GLN A 125 13.74 -19.21 55.93
N ARG A 126 12.64 -19.95 56.08
CA ARG A 126 12.49 -21.21 56.81
C ARG A 126 12.39 -22.42 55.89
N ALA A 127 11.81 -22.28 54.69
CA ALA A 127 11.69 -23.36 53.72
C ALA A 127 11.89 -22.83 52.29
N ARG A 128 13.01 -23.22 51.67
CA ARG A 128 13.32 -22.92 50.28
C ARG A 128 13.02 -24.15 49.41
N PRO A 129 12.33 -24.02 48.27
CA PRO A 129 12.11 -25.14 47.38
C PRO A 129 13.45 -25.61 46.79
N ALA A 130 13.59 -26.91 46.56
CA ALA A 130 14.78 -27.48 45.93
C ALA A 130 14.89 -27.01 44.46
N PRO A 131 16.10 -26.76 43.92
CA PRO A 131 16.28 -26.26 42.55
C PRO A 131 15.72 -27.15 41.44
N ASP A 132 15.53 -28.43 41.73
CA ASP A 132 14.98 -29.47 40.84
C ASP A 132 13.48 -29.73 41.07
N LEU A 133 12.82 -28.98 41.97
CA LEU A 133 11.40 -29.12 42.23
C LEU A 133 10.59 -28.71 40.98
N ARG A 134 9.91 -29.69 40.39
CA ARG A 134 9.05 -29.50 39.23
C ARG A 134 7.59 -29.62 39.61
N PHE A 135 6.74 -28.97 38.82
CA PHE A 135 5.31 -29.20 38.91
C PHE A 135 5.00 -30.64 38.50
N ASP A 136 4.32 -31.39 39.37
CA ASP A 136 3.85 -32.74 39.13
C ASP A 136 2.34 -32.74 38.86
N PRO A 137 1.90 -32.93 37.60
CA PRO A 137 0.48 -33.04 37.26
C PRO A 137 -0.23 -34.21 37.95
N GLY A 138 0.51 -35.25 38.38
CA GLY A 138 -0.03 -36.42 39.07
C GLY A 138 -0.52 -36.14 40.50
N LEU A 139 -0.14 -35.01 41.09
CA LEU A 139 -0.63 -34.57 42.40
C LEU A 139 -1.98 -33.83 42.33
N ILE A 140 -2.46 -33.48 41.13
CA ILE A 140 -3.80 -32.91 40.95
C ILE A 140 -4.83 -34.04 41.15
N PRO A 141 -5.81 -33.90 42.07
CA PRO A 141 -6.81 -34.94 42.31
C PRO A 141 -7.58 -35.33 41.05
N VAL A 142 -7.73 -36.65 40.84
CA VAL A 142 -8.56 -37.21 39.76
C VAL A 142 -10.02 -37.29 40.24
N PRO A 143 -11.02 -36.89 39.43
CA PRO A 143 -12.42 -36.95 39.85
C PRO A 143 -12.85 -38.40 40.12
N THR A 144 -13.42 -38.69 41.28
CA THR A 144 -14.10 -39.96 41.57
C THR A 144 -15.62 -39.76 41.52
N LEU A 145 -16.36 -40.80 41.10
CA LEU A 145 -17.82 -40.77 40.90
C LEU A 145 -18.63 -40.37 42.16
N ALA A 146 -18.03 -40.32 43.35
CA ALA A 146 -18.68 -40.02 44.62
C ALA A 146 -18.50 -38.56 45.12
N THR A 147 -17.70 -37.72 44.45
CA THR A 147 -17.46 -36.32 44.86
C THR A 147 -17.34 -35.39 43.65
N THR A 148 -18.45 -35.16 42.97
CA THR A 148 -18.55 -34.01 42.04
C THR A 148 -19.37 -32.92 42.72
N PRO A 149 -18.75 -31.98 43.46
CA PRO A 149 -19.48 -30.80 43.92
C PRO A 149 -20.05 -30.05 42.71
N SER A 150 -21.25 -29.48 42.84
CA SER A 150 -21.84 -28.64 41.80
C SER A 150 -20.90 -27.48 41.48
N ALA A 151 -20.54 -27.31 40.20
CA ALA A 151 -19.72 -26.19 39.76
C ALA A 151 -20.34 -24.86 40.22
N GLN A 152 -19.53 -24.00 40.83
CA GLN A 152 -20.05 -22.73 41.36
C GLN A 152 -20.48 -21.80 40.22
N SER A 153 -21.65 -21.18 40.37
CA SER A 153 -22.11 -20.18 39.41
C SER A 153 -21.28 -18.90 39.47
N VAL A 154 -21.32 -18.09 38.41
CA VAL A 154 -20.65 -16.78 38.37
C VAL A 154 -21.08 -15.92 39.55
N ASP A 155 -22.38 -15.88 39.85
CA ASP A 155 -22.95 -15.12 40.97
C ASP A 155 -22.43 -15.63 42.33
N GLN A 156 -22.28 -16.95 42.49
CA GLN A 156 -21.72 -17.54 43.71
C GLN A 156 -20.25 -17.17 43.91
N LEU A 157 -19.46 -17.17 42.84
CA LEU A 157 -18.05 -16.77 42.88
C LEU A 157 -17.88 -15.26 43.14
N GLN A 158 -18.74 -14.41 42.59
CA GLN A 158 -18.75 -12.98 42.89
C GLN A 158 -19.15 -12.69 44.34
N MET A 159 -20.15 -13.40 44.87
CA MET A 159 -20.50 -13.31 46.29
C MET A 159 -19.35 -13.80 47.19
N LEU A 160 -18.67 -14.87 46.81
CA LEU A 160 -17.51 -15.41 47.53
C LEU A 160 -16.32 -14.43 47.49
N GLU A 161 -16.04 -13.80 46.35
CA GLU A 161 -15.03 -12.75 46.22
C GLU A 161 -15.31 -11.59 47.18
N LYS A 162 -16.57 -11.12 47.22
CA LYS A 162 -17.00 -10.05 48.13
C LYS A 162 -16.83 -10.44 49.60
N GLN A 163 -17.27 -11.63 50.00
CA GLN A 163 -17.14 -12.12 51.38
C GLN A 163 -15.68 -12.27 51.83
N LEU A 164 -14.81 -12.77 50.94
CA LEU A 164 -13.38 -12.92 51.23
C LEU A 164 -12.71 -11.56 51.37
N ARG A 165 -13.05 -10.59 50.51
CA ARG A 165 -12.53 -9.22 50.59
C ARG A 165 -12.96 -8.51 51.87
N GLU A 166 -14.23 -8.59 52.25
CA GLU A 166 -14.72 -8.03 53.52
C GLU A 166 -14.03 -8.64 54.75
N ARG A 167 -13.73 -9.94 54.69
CA ARG A 167 -13.00 -10.64 55.75
C ARG A 167 -11.54 -10.16 55.85
N ASP A 168 -10.87 -9.96 54.71
CA ASP A 168 -9.50 -9.45 54.67
C ASP A 168 -9.41 -8.02 55.19
N GLU A 169 -10.34 -7.15 54.79
CA GLU A 169 -10.39 -5.76 55.25
C GLU A 169 -10.59 -5.70 56.77
N LYS A 170 -11.51 -6.51 57.33
CA LYS A 170 -11.68 -6.63 58.79
C LYS A 170 -10.43 -7.14 59.49
N LEU A 171 -9.74 -8.13 58.91
CA LEU A 171 -8.51 -8.68 59.49
C LEU A 171 -7.36 -7.65 59.44
N SER A 172 -7.26 -6.90 58.34
CA SER A 172 -6.30 -5.82 58.14
C SER A 172 -6.48 -4.71 59.18
N VAL A 173 -7.72 -4.28 59.41
CA VAL A 173 -8.07 -3.25 60.40
C VAL A 173 -7.78 -3.71 61.83
N LEU A 174 -8.05 -4.99 62.16
CA LEU A 174 -7.71 -5.56 63.47
C LEU A 174 -6.19 -5.62 63.70
N LEU A 175 -5.40 -5.83 62.64
CA LEU A 175 -3.95 -5.87 62.71
C LEU A 175 -3.32 -4.47 62.76
N SER A 176 -3.92 -3.46 62.12
CA SER A 176 -3.43 -2.07 62.14
C SER A 176 -3.72 -1.33 63.46
N ALA A 177 -4.65 -1.83 64.28
CA ALA A 177 -4.96 -1.25 65.60
C ALA A 177 -3.88 -1.50 66.68
N ARG A 178 -2.81 -2.23 66.36
CA ARG A 178 -1.71 -2.57 67.27
C ARG A 178 -0.52 -1.65 66.98
N THR A 179 -0.44 -0.52 67.68
CA THR A 179 0.55 0.59 67.49
C THR A 179 2.03 0.24 67.72
N LYS A 180 2.39 -1.05 67.83
CA LYS A 180 3.79 -1.53 67.86
C LYS A 180 4.32 -1.94 66.47
N LEU A 181 3.52 -1.81 65.41
CA LEU A 181 3.82 -2.46 64.12
C LEU A 181 4.82 -1.74 63.22
N ASP A 182 5.03 -0.41 63.34
CA ASP A 182 5.86 0.30 62.34
C ASP A 182 7.36 -0.01 62.49
N ASP A 183 7.87 -0.04 63.74
CA ASP A 183 9.25 -0.45 64.02
C ASP A 183 9.48 -1.94 63.71
N GLU A 184 8.50 -2.79 64.04
CA GLU A 184 8.54 -4.22 63.71
C GLU A 184 8.47 -4.45 62.18
N LEU A 185 7.68 -3.67 61.44
CA LEU A 185 7.57 -3.75 59.98
C LEU A 185 8.85 -3.26 59.29
N GLN A 186 9.50 -2.23 59.83
CA GLN A 186 10.77 -1.74 59.31
C GLN A 186 11.90 -2.76 59.56
N ALA A 187 11.95 -3.36 60.75
CA ALA A 187 12.87 -4.46 61.05
C ALA A 187 12.64 -5.67 60.13
N LEU A 188 11.38 -6.06 59.93
CA LEU A 188 11.00 -7.18 59.06
C LEU A 188 11.33 -6.91 57.58
N ARG A 189 11.15 -5.67 57.09
CA ARG A 189 11.57 -5.26 55.73
C ARG A 189 13.09 -5.32 55.55
N ALA A 190 13.86 -4.93 56.57
CA ALA A 190 15.32 -5.02 56.54
C ALA A 190 15.79 -6.48 56.50
N GLU A 191 15.14 -7.36 57.28
CA GLU A 191 15.40 -8.80 57.27
C GLU A 191 15.07 -9.43 55.92
N VAL A 192 13.91 -9.12 55.33
CA VAL A 192 13.49 -9.59 54.00
C VAL A 192 14.45 -9.10 52.90
N ALA A 193 14.93 -7.86 52.97
CA ALA A 193 15.92 -7.34 52.03
C ALA A 193 17.27 -8.07 52.11
N ALA A 194 17.72 -8.42 53.32
CA ALA A 194 18.94 -9.21 53.53
C ALA A 194 18.80 -10.64 52.96
N VAL A 195 17.66 -11.28 53.21
CA VAL A 195 17.32 -12.62 52.70
C VAL A 195 17.24 -12.62 51.17
N LYS A 196 16.55 -11.64 50.58
CA LYS A 196 16.49 -11.46 49.12
C LYS A 196 17.88 -11.32 48.51
N LYS A 197 18.75 -10.51 49.11
CA LYS A 197 20.13 -10.31 48.63
C LYS A 197 20.94 -11.60 48.68
N ALA A 198 20.87 -12.35 49.78
CA ALA A 198 21.54 -13.64 49.93
C ALA A 198 21.00 -14.69 48.93
N ASN A 199 19.69 -14.78 48.77
CA ASN A 199 19.04 -15.77 47.92
C ASN A 199 19.24 -15.50 46.42
N THR A 200 19.33 -14.23 46.02
CA THR A 200 19.54 -13.81 44.62
C THR A 200 21.00 -13.99 44.19
N ALA A 201 21.95 -14.10 45.12
CA ALA A 201 23.36 -14.37 44.81
C ALA A 201 23.59 -15.78 44.22
N GLN A 202 22.67 -16.71 44.45
CA GLN A 202 22.68 -18.02 43.79
C GLN A 202 21.95 -17.92 42.44
N PRO A 203 22.55 -18.35 41.31
CA PRO A 203 21.90 -18.34 40.00
C PRO A 203 20.60 -19.14 39.98
N ASP A 204 19.61 -18.67 39.23
CA ASP A 204 18.37 -19.41 39.03
C ASP A 204 18.54 -20.44 37.91
N THR A 205 18.54 -21.72 38.27
CA THR A 205 18.67 -22.85 37.34
C THR A 205 17.32 -23.50 37.05
N HIS A 206 16.22 -22.92 37.54
CA HIS A 206 14.88 -23.43 37.27
C HIS A 206 14.56 -23.26 35.78
N ASP A 207 14.24 -24.36 35.10
CA ASP A 207 13.95 -24.34 33.67
C ASP A 207 12.63 -23.61 33.42
N TYR A 208 12.77 -22.38 32.94
CA TYR A 208 11.67 -21.57 32.48
C TYR A 208 11.49 -21.63 30.95
N SER A 209 12.24 -22.42 30.14
CA SER A 209 12.17 -22.33 28.66
C SER A 209 12.69 -23.53 27.82
N GLU A 210 11.83 -24.06 26.93
CA GLU A 210 12.12 -24.35 25.50
C GLU A 210 10.81 -24.47 24.67
N ALA A 211 9.70 -24.89 25.30
CA ALA A 211 8.34 -24.95 24.71
C ALA A 211 7.69 -23.59 24.36
N GLN A 212 8.29 -22.47 24.79
CA GLN A 212 7.69 -21.13 24.70
C GLN A 212 7.61 -20.53 23.27
N THR A 213 8.41 -21.04 22.32
CA THR A 213 8.33 -20.59 20.92
C THR A 213 7.08 -21.16 20.21
N ARG A 214 6.69 -22.40 20.55
CA ARG A 214 5.48 -23.06 20.06
C ARG A 214 4.22 -22.42 20.64
N ASP A 215 4.17 -22.28 21.97
CA ASP A 215 2.96 -21.90 22.71
C ASP A 215 2.56 -20.41 22.60
N TYR A 216 3.48 -19.48 22.29
CA TYR A 216 3.16 -18.03 22.33
C TYR A 216 2.98 -17.37 20.95
N PHE A 217 3.77 -17.74 19.95
CA PHE A 217 3.73 -17.08 18.63
C PHE A 217 2.97 -17.91 17.59
N ILE A 218 3.33 -19.18 17.45
CA ILE A 218 2.72 -20.06 16.44
C ILE A 218 1.26 -20.37 16.83
N ASP A 219 1.02 -20.73 18.09
CA ASP A 219 -0.33 -20.99 18.61
C ASP A 219 -1.25 -19.76 18.51
N LEU A 220 -0.72 -18.55 18.77
CA LEU A 220 -1.46 -17.30 18.62
C LEU A 220 -1.89 -17.09 17.16
N LEU A 221 -0.97 -17.24 16.21
CA LEU A 221 -1.27 -17.06 14.79
C LEU A 221 -2.19 -18.15 14.23
N LEU A 222 -2.07 -19.39 14.71
CA LEU A 222 -3.00 -20.47 14.39
C LEU A 222 -4.41 -20.15 14.93
N LYS A 223 -4.49 -19.60 16.15
CA LYS A 223 -5.75 -19.14 16.74
C LYS A 223 -6.34 -17.94 16.00
N GLU A 224 -5.53 -16.97 15.55
CA GLU A 224 -5.96 -15.86 14.69
C GLU A 224 -6.58 -16.35 13.38
N ALA A 225 -6.07 -17.47 12.85
CA ALA A 225 -6.61 -18.19 11.69
C ALA A 225 -7.82 -19.09 12.03
N GLY A 226 -8.27 -19.11 13.28
CA GLY A 226 -9.44 -19.85 13.75
C GLY A 226 -9.19 -21.33 14.07
N TRP A 227 -7.94 -21.77 14.18
CA TRP A 227 -7.62 -23.15 14.57
C TRP A 227 -7.81 -23.36 16.09
N GLN A 228 -8.53 -24.42 16.44
CA GLN A 228 -8.64 -24.91 17.81
C GLN A 228 -7.66 -26.05 17.99
N LEU A 229 -6.52 -25.78 18.63
CA LEU A 229 -5.48 -26.77 18.82
C LEU A 229 -5.86 -27.74 19.94
N THR A 230 -5.87 -29.03 19.63
CA THR A 230 -6.09 -30.12 20.58
C THR A 230 -4.88 -31.07 20.56
N LYS A 231 -4.86 -32.08 21.45
CA LYS A 231 -3.83 -33.13 21.42
C LYS A 231 -3.76 -33.88 20.08
N LEU A 232 -4.82 -33.85 19.28
CA LEU A 232 -4.85 -34.46 17.95
C LEU A 232 -4.08 -33.64 16.91
N ASN A 233 -3.70 -32.40 17.22
CA ASN A 233 -3.01 -31.51 16.30
C ASN A 233 -1.50 -31.41 16.59
N ILE A 234 -1.04 -31.84 17.75
CA ILE A 234 0.25 -31.48 18.33
C ILE A 234 1.11 -32.74 18.48
N GLU A 235 2.37 -32.69 18.04
CA GLU A 235 3.33 -33.81 18.17
C GLU A 235 2.83 -35.13 17.57
N ILE A 236 2.45 -35.07 16.29
CA ILE A 236 1.89 -36.22 15.59
C ILE A 236 2.99 -37.14 15.11
N GLU A 237 3.01 -38.37 15.61
CA GLU A 237 3.94 -39.41 15.17
C GLU A 237 3.67 -39.79 13.71
N VAL A 238 4.74 -39.82 12.91
CA VAL A 238 4.74 -40.27 11.52
C VAL A 238 5.81 -41.35 11.33
N SER A 239 5.49 -42.34 10.50
CA SER A 239 6.37 -43.47 10.18
C SER A 239 6.94 -43.35 8.76
N GLY A 240 8.13 -43.91 8.53
CA GLY A 240 8.83 -43.87 7.24
C GLY A 240 9.87 -42.75 7.11
N MET A 241 10.29 -42.15 8.24
CA MET A 241 11.35 -41.12 8.22
C MET A 241 12.72 -41.73 7.92
N PRO A 242 13.59 -41.04 7.15
CA PRO A 242 14.94 -41.51 6.83
C PRO A 242 15.91 -41.29 8.01
N ASN A 243 15.59 -41.86 9.16
CA ASN A 243 16.43 -41.85 10.36
C ASN A 243 16.58 -43.27 10.92
N SER A 244 17.44 -43.44 11.92
CA SER A 244 17.75 -44.75 12.50
C SER A 244 16.54 -45.46 13.12
N GLN A 245 15.49 -44.74 13.50
CA GLN A 245 14.29 -45.28 14.13
C GLN A 245 13.10 -45.45 13.16
N GLY A 246 13.19 -44.93 11.93
CA GLY A 246 12.09 -44.92 10.97
C GLY A 246 10.88 -44.06 11.37
N LYS A 247 10.99 -43.26 12.44
CA LYS A 247 9.88 -42.50 13.06
C LYS A 247 10.22 -41.03 13.20
N GLY A 248 9.22 -40.15 13.12
CA GLY A 248 9.37 -38.74 13.45
C GLY A 248 8.10 -38.15 14.04
N PHE A 249 8.18 -36.90 14.50
CA PHE A 249 7.07 -36.20 15.15
C PHE A 249 6.88 -34.84 14.48
N VAL A 250 5.69 -34.60 13.96
CA VAL A 250 5.32 -33.33 13.35
C VAL A 250 4.82 -32.39 14.45
N ASP A 251 5.36 -31.18 14.54
CA ASP A 251 4.96 -30.24 15.60
C ASP A 251 3.46 -29.92 15.54
N TYR A 252 2.94 -29.58 14.36
CA TYR A 252 1.51 -29.40 14.16
C TYR A 252 0.98 -30.06 12.89
N VAL A 253 -0.18 -30.68 12.98
CA VAL A 253 -1.00 -31.10 11.84
C VAL A 253 -2.38 -30.43 11.91
N LEU A 254 -2.73 -29.76 10.83
CA LEU A 254 -3.99 -29.05 10.67
C LEU A 254 -4.95 -29.95 9.87
N TRP A 255 -5.98 -30.46 10.54
CA TRP A 255 -6.89 -31.46 9.97
C TRP A 255 -8.11 -30.82 9.29
N GLY A 256 -8.55 -31.45 8.21
CA GLY A 256 -9.84 -31.18 7.58
C GLY A 256 -10.98 -31.85 8.34
N ASP A 257 -12.21 -31.44 8.02
CA ASP A 257 -13.41 -32.03 8.62
C ASP A 257 -13.64 -33.49 8.15
N ASP A 258 -12.95 -33.89 7.08
CA ASP A 258 -12.89 -35.25 6.54
C ASP A 258 -11.81 -36.14 7.22
N GLY A 259 -11.11 -35.60 8.22
CA GLY A 259 -10.03 -36.30 8.93
C GLY A 259 -8.73 -36.41 8.14
N LYS A 260 -8.60 -35.75 6.98
CA LYS A 260 -7.35 -35.74 6.20
C LYS A 260 -6.47 -34.55 6.55
N PRO A 261 -5.14 -34.66 6.42
CA PRO A 261 -4.23 -33.57 6.75
C PRO A 261 -4.33 -32.48 5.68
N LEU A 262 -4.69 -31.26 6.08
CA LEU A 262 -4.74 -30.08 5.21
C LEU A 262 -3.38 -29.37 5.16
N ALA A 263 -2.72 -29.24 6.30
CA ALA A 263 -1.39 -28.68 6.38
C ALA A 263 -0.59 -29.26 7.55
N LEU A 264 0.72 -29.08 7.51
CA LEU A 264 1.61 -29.31 8.63
C LEU A 264 2.40 -28.04 8.94
N VAL A 265 2.80 -27.86 10.20
CA VAL A 265 3.69 -26.77 10.62
C VAL A 265 4.89 -27.39 11.33
N GLU A 266 6.07 -27.14 10.81
CA GLU A 266 7.36 -27.46 11.45
C GLU A 266 7.87 -26.24 12.21
N ALA A 267 8.09 -26.36 13.51
CA ALA A 267 8.57 -25.29 14.36
C ALA A 267 10.08 -25.41 14.61
N LYS A 268 10.76 -24.28 14.62
CA LYS A 268 12.16 -24.16 15.08
C LYS A 268 12.26 -23.15 16.21
N SER A 269 13.34 -23.26 16.98
CA SER A 269 13.70 -22.24 17.97
C SER A 269 13.80 -20.86 17.32
N THR A 270 13.31 -19.81 17.98
CA THR A 270 13.42 -18.41 17.55
C THR A 270 14.84 -17.94 17.21
N ARG A 271 15.87 -18.65 17.71
CA ARG A 271 17.28 -18.36 17.45
C ARG A 271 17.79 -18.94 16.12
N LYS A 272 17.05 -19.86 15.49
CA LYS A 272 17.43 -20.51 14.23
C LYS A 272 16.64 -19.94 13.07
N ASP A 273 17.21 -19.98 11.87
CA ASP A 273 16.51 -19.66 10.62
C ASP A 273 15.38 -20.68 10.40
N ALA A 274 14.18 -20.20 10.05
CA ALA A 274 13.02 -21.04 9.78
C ALA A 274 13.28 -22.04 8.63
N LYS A 275 14.09 -21.67 7.63
CA LYS A 275 14.41 -22.50 6.46
C LYS A 275 15.16 -23.79 6.81
N VAL A 276 15.81 -23.86 7.97
CA VAL A 276 16.46 -25.10 8.44
C VAL A 276 15.46 -26.25 8.57
N GLY A 277 14.19 -25.96 8.87
CA GLY A 277 13.12 -26.95 8.96
C GLY A 277 12.57 -27.42 7.61
N GLN A 278 12.92 -26.79 6.49
CA GLN A 278 12.28 -27.01 5.19
C GLN A 278 12.33 -28.47 4.74
N GLN A 279 13.52 -29.09 4.75
CA GLN A 279 13.67 -30.48 4.30
C GLN A 279 12.95 -31.47 5.23
N GLN A 280 12.98 -31.23 6.53
CA GLN A 280 12.27 -32.04 7.52
C GLN A 280 10.76 -31.97 7.31
N ALA A 281 10.22 -30.76 7.11
CA ALA A 281 8.80 -30.53 6.84
C ALA A 281 8.32 -31.24 5.57
N LYS A 282 9.15 -31.27 4.50
CA LYS A 282 8.86 -32.05 3.28
C LYS A 282 8.81 -33.56 3.54
N LEU A 283 9.74 -34.09 4.33
CA LEU A 283 9.75 -35.52 4.67
C LEU A 283 8.50 -35.89 5.48
N TYR A 284 8.08 -35.04 6.42
CA TYR A 284 6.82 -35.21 7.13
C TYR A 284 5.60 -35.17 6.20
N ALA A 285 5.56 -34.27 5.22
CA ALA A 285 4.50 -34.27 4.21
C ALA A 285 4.44 -35.58 3.41
N ASN A 286 5.60 -36.18 3.07
CA ASN A 286 5.65 -37.46 2.37
C ASN A 286 5.08 -38.60 3.24
N CYS A 287 5.42 -38.65 4.53
CA CYS A 287 4.88 -39.63 5.46
C CYS A 287 3.36 -39.48 5.62
N LEU A 288 2.87 -38.26 5.83
CA LEU A 288 1.44 -37.99 5.95
C LEU A 288 0.68 -38.34 4.66
N GLN A 289 1.26 -38.05 3.50
CA GLN A 289 0.67 -38.45 2.22
C GLN A 289 0.58 -39.98 2.09
N ALA A 290 1.62 -40.71 2.46
CA ALA A 290 1.63 -42.18 2.41
C ALA A 290 0.57 -42.78 3.35
N GLN A 291 0.36 -42.17 4.52
CA GLN A 291 -0.58 -42.67 5.53
C GLN A 291 -2.04 -42.31 5.26
N TYR A 292 -2.31 -41.09 4.78
CA TYR A 292 -3.68 -40.56 4.64
C TYR A 292 -4.13 -40.38 3.19
N GLY A 293 -3.26 -40.64 2.21
CA GLY A 293 -3.56 -40.50 0.78
C GLY A 293 -3.72 -39.04 0.31
N GLN A 294 -3.38 -38.06 1.15
CA GLN A 294 -3.48 -36.64 0.82
C GLN A 294 -2.20 -35.92 1.23
N ARG A 295 -1.62 -35.17 0.28
CA ARG A 295 -0.43 -34.36 0.53
C ARG A 295 -0.82 -33.07 1.28
N PRO A 296 -0.39 -32.83 2.51
CA PRO A 296 -0.66 -31.57 3.20
C PRO A 296 0.12 -30.40 2.57
N VAL A 297 -0.34 -29.16 2.79
CA VAL A 297 0.45 -27.95 2.57
C VAL A 297 1.52 -27.83 3.65
N ILE A 298 2.74 -27.43 3.29
CA ILE A 298 3.87 -27.38 4.22
C ILE A 298 4.01 -25.96 4.76
N PHE A 299 4.06 -25.81 6.08
CA PHE A 299 4.54 -24.60 6.74
C PHE A 299 5.79 -24.91 7.55
N TYR A 300 6.70 -23.95 7.61
CA TYR A 300 7.83 -23.99 8.53
C TYR A 300 8.06 -22.59 9.12
N SER A 301 8.36 -22.54 10.41
CA SER A 301 8.29 -21.31 11.20
C SER A 301 9.28 -21.34 12.36
N ASN A 302 9.85 -20.18 12.72
CA ASN A 302 10.59 -19.99 13.97
C ASN A 302 9.87 -19.06 14.96
N GLY A 303 8.63 -18.67 14.66
CA GLY A 303 7.83 -17.73 15.46
C GLY A 303 7.88 -16.28 14.96
N TYR A 304 8.98 -15.82 14.36
CA TYR A 304 9.08 -14.49 13.73
C TYR A 304 8.92 -14.54 12.22
N GLU A 305 9.48 -15.58 11.60
CA GLU A 305 9.43 -15.83 10.17
C GLU A 305 8.58 -17.06 9.91
N HIS A 306 7.70 -16.96 8.92
CA HIS A 306 6.81 -18.04 8.51
C HIS A 306 6.87 -18.21 7.00
N TRP A 307 6.90 -19.46 6.57
CA TRP A 307 6.95 -19.82 5.18
C TRP A 307 5.87 -20.83 4.86
N ILE A 308 5.30 -20.72 3.66
CA ILE A 308 4.38 -21.67 3.08
C ILE A 308 5.02 -22.31 1.84
N TRP A 309 4.82 -23.61 1.70
CA TRP A 309 5.26 -24.37 0.54
C TRP A 309 4.18 -25.38 0.13
N ASP A 310 3.55 -25.11 -1.02
CA ASP A 310 2.74 -26.11 -1.72
C ASP A 310 3.59 -26.69 -2.83
N ASP A 311 4.42 -27.66 -2.48
CA ASP A 311 5.44 -28.21 -3.38
C ASP A 311 4.89 -29.03 -4.56
N ALA A 312 3.57 -29.16 -4.64
CA ALA A 312 2.86 -29.64 -5.83
C ALA A 312 2.62 -28.54 -6.88
N SER A 313 2.65 -27.26 -6.49
CA SER A 313 2.22 -26.14 -7.34
C SER A 313 3.21 -24.97 -7.39
N TYR A 314 3.80 -24.58 -6.25
CA TYR A 314 4.62 -23.36 -6.14
C TYR A 314 5.87 -23.58 -5.27
N PRO A 315 6.95 -22.82 -5.51
CA PRO A 315 8.10 -22.80 -4.60
C PRO A 315 7.74 -22.20 -3.24
N PRO A 316 8.61 -22.38 -2.22
CA PRO A 316 8.39 -21.79 -0.91
C PRO A 316 8.39 -20.26 -0.95
N ARG A 317 7.50 -19.65 -0.17
CA ARG A 317 7.35 -18.19 -0.07
C ARG A 317 7.06 -17.76 1.37
N ALA A 318 7.46 -16.54 1.71
CA ALA A 318 7.22 -15.96 3.02
C ALA A 318 5.74 -15.56 3.18
N VAL A 319 5.19 -15.73 4.38
CA VAL A 319 3.83 -15.34 4.76
C VAL A 319 3.81 -14.74 6.15
N GLN A 320 2.83 -13.87 6.44
CA GLN A 320 2.72 -13.20 7.76
C GLN A 320 1.88 -13.98 8.78
N GLY A 321 1.45 -15.21 8.45
CA GLY A 321 0.60 -16.04 9.30
C GLY A 321 0.09 -17.29 8.59
N PHE A 322 -0.86 -17.98 9.22
CA PHE A 322 -1.41 -19.24 8.75
C PHE A 322 -2.77 -19.07 8.06
N PHE A 323 -3.08 -20.01 7.17
CA PHE A 323 -4.33 -20.02 6.43
C PHE A 323 -5.47 -20.60 7.27
N LYS A 324 -6.69 -20.13 7.04
CA LYS A 324 -7.90 -20.69 7.67
C LYS A 324 -8.18 -22.10 7.12
N LYS A 325 -8.92 -22.92 7.86
CA LYS A 325 -9.30 -24.29 7.45
C LYS A 325 -9.89 -24.35 6.03
N GLN A 326 -10.87 -23.49 5.74
CA GLN A 326 -11.53 -23.46 4.42
C GLN A 326 -10.58 -23.02 3.29
N GLU A 327 -9.57 -22.21 3.59
CA GLU A 327 -8.57 -21.72 2.63
C GLU A 327 -7.62 -22.86 2.25
N LEU A 328 -7.13 -23.62 3.23
CA LEU A 328 -6.30 -24.81 2.97
C LEU A 328 -7.07 -25.92 2.25
N ALA A 329 -8.33 -26.15 2.63
CA ALA A 329 -9.19 -27.11 1.94
C ALA A 329 -9.36 -26.76 0.45
N LEU A 330 -9.61 -25.46 0.16
CA LEU A 330 -9.72 -24.98 -1.22
C LEU A 330 -8.38 -25.11 -1.98
N LEU A 331 -7.25 -24.84 -1.33
CA LEU A 331 -5.92 -24.97 -1.94
C LEU A 331 -5.66 -26.43 -2.36
N ILE A 332 -5.96 -27.41 -1.50
CA ILE A 332 -5.83 -28.83 -1.84
C ILE A 332 -6.81 -29.21 -2.96
N GLN A 333 -8.07 -28.80 -2.86
CA GLN A 333 -9.08 -29.07 -3.89
C GLN A 333 -8.65 -28.54 -5.27
N ARG A 334 -7.96 -27.40 -5.31
CA ARG A 334 -7.49 -26.76 -6.56
C ARG A 334 -6.40 -27.55 -7.29
N ARG A 335 -5.70 -28.46 -6.63
CA ARG A 335 -4.72 -29.34 -7.31
C ARG A 335 -5.36 -30.22 -8.39
N THR A 336 -6.65 -30.52 -8.27
CA THR A 336 -7.40 -31.34 -9.24
C THR A 336 -8.54 -30.59 -9.94
N SER A 337 -9.09 -29.55 -9.30
CA SER A 337 -10.29 -28.85 -9.82
C SER A 337 -10.00 -27.62 -10.67
N ARG A 338 -8.74 -27.13 -10.72
CA ARG A 338 -8.37 -26.04 -11.62
C ARG A 338 -8.51 -26.49 -13.07
N LYS A 339 -9.22 -25.67 -13.86
CA LYS A 339 -9.30 -25.85 -15.32
C LYS A 339 -8.18 -25.06 -15.98
N LYS A 340 -7.77 -25.52 -17.17
CA LYS A 340 -6.74 -24.83 -17.92
C LYS A 340 -7.20 -23.46 -18.38
N LEU A 341 -6.38 -22.44 -18.17
CA LEU A 341 -6.72 -21.06 -18.56
C LEU A 341 -6.64 -20.89 -20.08
N ALA A 342 -5.69 -21.55 -20.73
CA ALA A 342 -5.54 -21.51 -22.19
C ALA A 342 -6.79 -22.02 -22.95
N GLU A 343 -7.43 -23.08 -22.45
CA GLU A 343 -8.57 -23.75 -23.12
C GLU A 343 -9.91 -23.06 -22.84
N ALA A 344 -9.99 -22.24 -21.78
CA ALA A 344 -11.24 -21.61 -21.39
C ALA A 344 -11.60 -20.42 -22.31
N VAL A 345 -12.89 -20.32 -22.67
CA VAL A 345 -13.41 -19.21 -23.48
C VAL A 345 -13.52 -17.95 -22.61
N ILE A 346 -12.96 -16.85 -23.10
CA ILE A 346 -13.10 -15.51 -22.53
C ILE A 346 -14.48 -14.98 -22.93
N ASN A 347 -15.21 -14.37 -21.99
CA ASN A 347 -16.56 -13.90 -22.25
C ASN A 347 -16.57 -12.67 -23.18
N PRO A 348 -17.05 -12.79 -24.43
CA PRO A 348 -17.04 -11.68 -25.39
C PRO A 348 -18.01 -10.54 -25.00
N ALA A 349 -18.98 -10.81 -24.12
CA ALA A 349 -19.87 -9.77 -23.60
C ALA A 349 -19.15 -8.80 -22.64
N ILE A 350 -18.02 -9.20 -22.05
CA ILE A 350 -17.23 -8.35 -21.16
C ILE A 350 -16.17 -7.58 -21.97
N ILE A 351 -15.41 -8.28 -22.82
CA ILE A 351 -14.37 -7.69 -23.68
C ILE A 351 -14.50 -8.14 -25.13
N GLU A 352 -14.43 -7.18 -26.04
CA GLU A 352 -14.59 -7.39 -27.49
C GLU A 352 -13.31 -7.11 -28.28
N ARG A 353 -12.35 -6.39 -27.69
CA ARG A 353 -11.14 -5.91 -28.37
C ARG A 353 -10.01 -6.94 -28.27
N TYR A 354 -9.23 -7.07 -29.34
CA TYR A 354 -8.19 -8.10 -29.43
C TYR A 354 -7.09 -7.91 -28.38
N TYR A 355 -6.64 -6.68 -28.12
CA TYR A 355 -5.58 -6.40 -27.13
C TYR A 355 -6.03 -6.73 -25.69
N GLN A 356 -7.32 -6.60 -25.38
CA GLN A 356 -7.85 -7.01 -24.07
C GLN A 356 -7.82 -8.54 -23.94
N ASN A 357 -8.16 -9.26 -25.01
CA ASN A 357 -8.04 -10.71 -25.05
C ASN A 357 -6.57 -11.15 -24.92
N ARG A 358 -5.65 -10.51 -25.68
CA ARG A 358 -4.20 -10.73 -25.58
C ARG A 358 -3.70 -10.55 -24.15
N ALA A 359 -4.05 -9.44 -23.50
CA ALA A 359 -3.67 -9.15 -22.11
C ALA A 359 -4.18 -10.21 -21.12
N VAL A 360 -5.46 -10.61 -21.21
CA VAL A 360 -6.04 -11.65 -20.35
C VAL A 360 -5.35 -13.00 -20.58
N ARG A 361 -5.07 -13.37 -21.85
CA ARG A 361 -4.36 -14.61 -22.20
C ARG A 361 -2.93 -14.62 -21.69
N ARG A 362 -2.22 -13.49 -21.82
CA ARG A 362 -0.84 -13.35 -21.36
C ARG A 362 -0.74 -13.50 -19.85
N ILE A 363 -1.63 -12.86 -19.09
CA ILE A 363 -1.70 -13.08 -17.63
C ILE A 363 -2.05 -14.53 -17.30
N GLY A 364 -2.98 -15.14 -18.03
CA GLY A 364 -3.32 -16.55 -17.87
C GLY A 364 -2.10 -17.46 -18.03
N ALA A 365 -1.29 -17.24 -19.07
CA ALA A 365 -0.04 -17.96 -19.30
C ALA A 365 0.99 -17.71 -18.19
N THR A 366 1.15 -16.46 -17.73
CA THR A 366 2.04 -16.12 -16.60
C THR A 366 1.67 -16.88 -15.32
N PHE A 367 0.37 -17.03 -15.04
CA PHE A 367 -0.09 -17.76 -13.85
C PHE A 367 -0.05 -19.29 -14.00
N GLU A 368 -0.35 -19.79 -15.20
CA GLU A 368 -0.49 -21.22 -15.48
C GLU A 368 0.81 -21.90 -15.94
N ALA A 369 1.47 -21.34 -16.95
CA ALA A 369 2.65 -21.94 -17.57
C ALA A 369 3.93 -21.53 -16.83
N ASP A 370 4.08 -20.23 -16.54
CA ASP A 370 5.30 -19.70 -15.93
C ASP A 370 5.34 -19.89 -14.41
N ASN A 371 4.22 -20.30 -13.80
CA ASN A 371 4.02 -20.40 -12.35
C ASN A 371 4.40 -19.12 -11.58
N GLN A 372 4.31 -17.97 -12.25
CA GLN A 372 4.48 -16.67 -11.63
C GLN A 372 3.17 -16.24 -11.00
N ARG A 373 3.24 -15.41 -9.96
CA ARG A 373 2.06 -14.97 -9.20
C ARG A 373 1.79 -13.48 -9.36
N LYS A 374 2.56 -12.79 -10.19
CA LYS A 374 2.55 -11.34 -10.32
C LYS A 374 2.56 -10.96 -11.79
N ALA A 375 1.74 -9.99 -12.17
CA ALA A 375 1.65 -9.46 -13.52
C ALA A 375 1.39 -7.96 -13.51
N LEU A 376 1.93 -7.25 -14.51
CA LEU A 376 1.76 -5.80 -14.69
C LEU A 376 1.22 -5.51 -16.09
N LEU A 377 0.06 -4.87 -16.17
CA LEU A 377 -0.52 -4.36 -17.41
C LEU A 377 -0.31 -2.86 -17.53
N VAL A 378 0.33 -2.45 -18.62
CA VAL A 378 0.47 -1.05 -18.99
C VAL A 378 -0.54 -0.73 -20.08
N MET A 379 -1.57 0.04 -19.76
CA MET A 379 -2.67 0.34 -20.66
C MET A 379 -3.04 1.81 -20.63
N ALA A 380 -3.15 2.42 -21.81
CA ALA A 380 -3.55 3.81 -21.99
C ALA A 380 -4.86 4.13 -21.25
N THR A 381 -4.97 5.34 -20.70
CA THR A 381 -6.22 5.79 -20.06
C THR A 381 -7.34 5.83 -21.10
N GLY A 382 -8.48 5.21 -20.77
CA GLY A 382 -9.63 5.07 -21.68
C GLY A 382 -9.64 3.78 -22.51
N SER A 383 -8.56 2.99 -22.53
CA SER A 383 -8.48 1.73 -23.28
C SER A 383 -9.26 0.55 -22.67
N GLY A 384 -9.94 0.75 -21.53
CA GLY A 384 -10.79 -0.28 -20.91
C GLY A 384 -10.11 -1.17 -19.87
N LYS A 385 -9.10 -0.67 -19.13
CA LYS A 385 -8.42 -1.36 -18.01
C LYS A 385 -9.36 -2.14 -17.08
N THR A 386 -10.39 -1.46 -16.56
CA THR A 386 -11.35 -2.05 -15.62
C THR A 386 -12.13 -3.21 -16.26
N ARG A 387 -12.54 -3.10 -17.53
CA ARG A 387 -13.22 -4.19 -18.25
C ARG A 387 -12.29 -5.38 -18.48
N THR A 388 -11.03 -5.14 -18.83
CA THR A 388 -10.01 -6.19 -19.00
C THR A 388 -9.84 -7.03 -17.73
N VAL A 389 -9.74 -6.39 -16.56
CA VAL A 389 -9.60 -7.13 -15.29
C VAL A 389 -10.89 -7.79 -14.82
N ILE A 390 -12.07 -7.26 -15.16
CA ILE A 390 -13.33 -7.96 -14.89
C ILE A 390 -13.41 -9.25 -15.72
N ALA A 391 -12.98 -9.23 -16.98
CA ALA A 391 -12.89 -10.43 -17.82
C ALA A 391 -11.88 -11.44 -17.29
N LEU A 392 -10.72 -10.97 -16.81
CA LEU A 392 -9.74 -11.81 -16.12
C LEU A 392 -10.33 -12.44 -14.85
N ALA A 393 -11.02 -11.65 -14.03
CA ALA A 393 -11.68 -12.11 -12.81
C ALA A 393 -12.71 -13.21 -13.10
N ASP A 394 -13.57 -12.99 -14.10
CA ASP A 394 -14.53 -13.99 -14.59
C ASP A 394 -13.83 -15.29 -15.00
N LEU A 395 -12.80 -15.19 -15.84
CA LEU A 395 -12.02 -16.35 -16.32
C LEU A 395 -11.42 -17.14 -15.16
N LEU A 396 -10.71 -16.46 -14.25
CA LEU A 396 -10.06 -17.09 -13.10
C LEU A 396 -11.08 -17.72 -12.14
N MET A 397 -12.26 -17.10 -11.97
CA MET A 397 -13.33 -17.65 -11.14
C MET A 397 -13.96 -18.91 -11.75
N ARG A 398 -14.30 -18.88 -13.05
CA ARG A 398 -14.89 -20.03 -13.75
C ARG A 398 -13.92 -21.21 -13.86
N CYS A 399 -12.62 -20.94 -13.93
CA CYS A 399 -11.57 -21.96 -13.96
C CYS A 399 -11.10 -22.41 -12.57
N ASN A 400 -11.73 -21.93 -11.49
CA ASN A 400 -11.40 -22.21 -10.10
C ASN A 400 -9.97 -21.81 -9.67
N TRP A 401 -9.39 -20.82 -10.34
CA TRP A 401 -8.11 -20.21 -9.95
C TRP A 401 -8.30 -19.16 -8.84
N ALA A 402 -9.41 -18.43 -8.86
CA ALA A 402 -9.77 -17.44 -7.84
C ALA A 402 -11.21 -17.64 -7.34
N LYS A 403 -11.43 -17.48 -6.04
CA LYS A 403 -12.75 -17.51 -5.38
C LYS A 403 -13.06 -16.15 -4.79
N ARG A 404 -12.05 -15.49 -4.22
CA ARG A 404 -12.16 -14.14 -3.63
C ARG A 404 -11.13 -13.20 -4.25
N ILE A 405 -11.59 -12.04 -4.70
CA ILE A 405 -10.79 -11.04 -5.41
C ILE A 405 -10.90 -9.72 -4.67
N LEU A 406 -9.77 -9.02 -4.49
CA LEU A 406 -9.71 -7.67 -3.95
C LEU A 406 -9.27 -6.69 -5.03
N PHE A 407 -10.07 -5.66 -5.30
CA PHE A 407 -9.72 -4.54 -6.15
C PHE A 407 -9.40 -3.31 -5.29
N LEU A 408 -8.18 -2.78 -5.42
CA LEU A 408 -7.72 -1.62 -4.68
C LEU A 408 -7.61 -0.39 -5.60
N ALA A 409 -8.18 0.71 -5.13
CA ALA A 409 -8.10 2.01 -5.80
C ALA A 409 -7.70 3.12 -4.83
N ASP A 410 -7.18 4.23 -5.36
CA ASP A 410 -6.66 5.33 -4.54
C ASP A 410 -7.77 6.17 -3.86
N ARG A 411 -8.96 6.23 -4.46
CA ARG A 411 -10.03 7.17 -4.05
C ARG A 411 -11.40 6.50 -3.97
N VAL A 412 -12.27 7.04 -3.11
CA VAL A 412 -13.64 6.54 -2.91
C VAL A 412 -14.48 6.58 -4.19
N ALA A 413 -14.33 7.63 -5.00
CA ALA A 413 -15.03 7.74 -6.29
C ALA A 413 -14.64 6.60 -7.26
N LEU A 414 -13.35 6.27 -7.33
CA LEU A 414 -12.84 5.14 -8.13
C LEU A 414 -13.36 3.79 -7.63
N VAL A 415 -13.45 3.62 -6.31
CA VAL A 415 -14.07 2.43 -5.70
C VAL A 415 -15.53 2.30 -6.13
N LYS A 416 -16.32 3.37 -6.06
CA LYS A 416 -17.74 3.36 -6.49
C LYS A 416 -17.86 2.98 -7.99
N GLN A 417 -17.00 3.55 -8.84
CA GLN A 417 -16.98 3.24 -10.27
C GLN A 417 -16.61 1.78 -10.55
N ALA A 418 -15.57 1.26 -9.91
CA ALA A 418 -15.17 -0.13 -10.05
C ALA A 418 -16.28 -1.09 -9.58
N VAL A 419 -16.91 -0.82 -8.44
CA VAL A 419 -18.06 -1.61 -7.94
C VAL A 419 -19.20 -1.63 -8.97
N ASN A 420 -19.56 -0.47 -9.54
CA ASN A 420 -20.60 -0.41 -10.55
C ASN A 420 -20.23 -1.17 -11.83
N ALA A 421 -18.97 -1.10 -12.26
CA ALA A 421 -18.48 -1.87 -13.40
C ALA A 421 -18.55 -3.38 -13.14
N PHE A 422 -18.15 -3.85 -11.96
CA PHE A 422 -18.30 -5.26 -11.57
C PHE A 422 -19.78 -5.68 -11.47
N LYS A 423 -20.67 -4.84 -10.94
CA LYS A 423 -22.13 -5.12 -10.90
C LYS A 423 -22.72 -5.26 -12.30
N THR A 424 -22.20 -4.49 -13.26
CA THR A 424 -22.69 -4.50 -14.65
C THR A 424 -22.19 -5.72 -15.42
N HIS A 425 -20.90 -6.03 -15.31
CA HIS A 425 -20.25 -7.04 -16.16
C HIS A 425 -20.06 -8.40 -15.47
N LEU A 426 -20.13 -8.47 -14.14
CA LEU A 426 -19.97 -9.69 -13.35
C LEU A 426 -20.89 -9.68 -12.09
N PRO A 427 -22.22 -9.59 -12.27
CA PRO A 427 -23.18 -9.49 -11.16
C PRO A 427 -23.10 -10.67 -10.18
N ASP A 428 -22.84 -11.88 -10.69
CA ASP A 428 -22.76 -13.13 -9.90
C ASP A 428 -21.60 -13.17 -8.89
N SER A 429 -20.66 -12.21 -8.96
CA SER A 429 -19.57 -12.09 -7.99
C SER A 429 -19.97 -11.38 -6.69
N SER A 430 -21.18 -10.84 -6.59
CA SER A 430 -21.67 -10.02 -5.47
C SER A 430 -20.65 -8.95 -5.04
N PRO A 431 -20.38 -7.91 -5.86
CA PRO A 431 -19.34 -6.94 -5.59
C PRO A 431 -19.63 -6.09 -4.34
N VAL A 432 -18.71 -6.09 -3.37
CA VAL A 432 -18.83 -5.39 -2.08
C VAL A 432 -17.98 -4.12 -2.08
N ASN A 433 -18.57 -3.00 -1.68
CA ASN A 433 -17.86 -1.75 -1.44
C ASN A 433 -17.43 -1.65 0.03
N LEU A 434 -16.18 -1.97 0.35
CA LEU A 434 -15.68 -1.99 1.73
C LEU A 434 -15.57 -0.60 2.38
N VAL A 435 -15.69 0.48 1.61
CA VAL A 435 -15.75 1.85 2.18
C VAL A 435 -17.10 2.11 2.84
N ALA A 436 -18.20 1.64 2.21
CA ALA A 436 -19.56 1.85 2.69
C ALA A 436 -20.05 0.69 3.56
N GLU A 437 -19.78 -0.54 3.12
CA GLU A 437 -20.31 -1.76 3.68
C GLU A 437 -19.17 -2.59 4.26
N LYS A 438 -18.64 -2.13 5.39
CA LYS A 438 -17.44 -2.73 5.97
C LYS A 438 -17.63 -4.21 6.23
N HIS A 439 -18.71 -4.67 6.87
CA HIS A 439 -18.87 -6.05 7.34
C HIS A 439 -19.58 -7.03 6.37
N THR A 440 -19.87 -6.60 5.14
CA THR A 440 -20.54 -7.45 4.14
C THR A 440 -19.57 -8.46 3.52
N ASP A 441 -20.06 -9.68 3.22
CA ASP A 441 -19.31 -10.72 2.52
C ASP A 441 -19.72 -10.80 1.03
N GLY A 442 -18.76 -11.16 0.18
CA GLY A 442 -18.93 -11.32 -1.26
C GLY A 442 -17.78 -12.11 -1.89
N ARG A 443 -17.71 -12.15 -3.23
CA ARG A 443 -16.57 -12.74 -3.96
C ARG A 443 -15.62 -11.70 -4.53
N VAL A 444 -16.12 -10.52 -4.89
CA VAL A 444 -15.29 -9.37 -5.30
C VAL A 444 -15.45 -8.28 -4.25
N PHE A 445 -14.33 -7.85 -3.69
CA PHE A 445 -14.25 -6.76 -2.72
C PHE A 445 -13.54 -5.58 -3.36
N VAL A 446 -14.07 -4.39 -3.17
CA VAL A 446 -13.48 -3.16 -3.70
C VAL A 446 -13.24 -2.20 -2.54
N SER A 447 -12.02 -1.70 -2.40
CA SER A 447 -11.62 -0.86 -1.26
C SER A 447 -10.62 0.22 -1.66
N THR A 448 -10.48 1.23 -0.79
CA THR A 448 -9.32 2.11 -0.83
C THR A 448 -8.15 1.51 -0.05
N TYR A 449 -6.91 1.93 -0.36
CA TYR A 449 -5.74 1.48 0.40
C TYR A 449 -5.83 1.78 1.90
N PRO A 450 -6.18 3.01 2.36
CA PRO A 450 -6.32 3.29 3.79
C PRO A 450 -7.40 2.46 4.47
N THR A 451 -8.55 2.28 3.82
CA THR A 451 -9.64 1.46 4.36
C THR A 451 -9.19 0.01 4.52
N MET A 452 -8.49 -0.56 3.54
CA MET A 452 -8.02 -1.93 3.62
C MET A 452 -7.01 -2.14 4.76
N MET A 453 -6.07 -1.21 4.97
CA MET A 453 -5.13 -1.31 6.10
C MET A 453 -5.84 -1.35 7.46
N GLY A 454 -6.86 -0.50 7.64
CA GLY A 454 -7.66 -0.54 8.87
C GLY A 454 -8.45 -1.84 9.05
N LEU A 455 -8.91 -2.44 7.95
CA LEU A 455 -9.68 -3.69 7.98
C LEU A 455 -8.80 -4.94 8.19
N ILE A 456 -7.52 -4.91 7.85
CA ILE A 456 -6.57 -6.00 8.13
C ILE A 456 -6.33 -6.13 9.64
N ASP A 457 -6.29 -4.99 10.35
CA ASP A 457 -6.13 -4.93 11.80
C ASP A 457 -7.43 -5.17 12.59
N ASP A 458 -8.59 -5.22 11.92
CA ASP A 458 -9.87 -5.51 12.55
C ASP A 458 -9.96 -7.01 12.94
N ALA A 459 -9.85 -7.27 14.24
CA ALA A 459 -9.92 -8.60 14.83
C ALA A 459 -11.08 -8.67 15.85
N ALA A 460 -11.97 -9.64 15.64
CA ALA A 460 -13.07 -9.96 16.56
C ALA A 460 -12.78 -11.31 17.24
N ASP A 461 -12.92 -11.36 18.57
CA ASP A 461 -12.63 -12.56 19.38
C ASP A 461 -11.22 -13.16 19.16
N GLY A 462 -10.25 -12.32 18.79
CA GLY A 462 -8.88 -12.72 18.47
C GLY A 462 -8.73 -13.41 17.11
N GLN A 463 -9.77 -13.43 16.27
CA GLN A 463 -9.69 -13.87 14.88
C GLN A 463 -9.72 -12.67 13.94
N ARG A 464 -8.79 -12.65 12.97
CA ARG A 464 -8.80 -11.62 11.93
C ARG A 464 -9.89 -11.93 10.92
N ARG A 465 -10.62 -10.90 10.49
CA ARG A 465 -11.64 -11.07 9.46
C ARG A 465 -11.03 -11.53 8.14
N PHE A 466 -10.09 -10.74 7.63
CA PHE A 466 -9.32 -11.07 6.44
C PHE A 466 -8.02 -11.75 6.86
N GLY A 467 -7.97 -13.09 6.79
CA GLY A 467 -6.73 -13.83 7.02
C GLY A 467 -5.75 -13.71 5.84
N VAL A 468 -4.52 -14.16 6.04
CA VAL A 468 -3.44 -14.12 5.04
C VAL A 468 -3.83 -14.79 3.72
N GLY A 469 -4.56 -15.91 3.78
CA GLY A 469 -5.06 -16.65 2.61
C GLY A 469 -6.46 -16.23 2.15
N HIS A 470 -6.98 -15.06 2.57
CA HIS A 470 -8.36 -14.69 2.28
C HIS A 470 -8.58 -14.41 0.79
N PHE A 471 -7.74 -13.57 0.18
CA PHE A 471 -7.86 -13.23 -1.24
C PHE A 471 -6.97 -14.12 -2.10
N ASP A 472 -7.50 -14.59 -3.24
CA ASP A 472 -6.75 -15.36 -4.22
C ASP A 472 -6.09 -14.45 -5.27
N LEU A 473 -6.69 -13.29 -5.52
CA LEU A 473 -6.22 -12.28 -6.47
C LEU A 473 -6.40 -10.89 -5.88
N ILE A 474 -5.37 -10.05 -6.00
CA ILE A 474 -5.42 -8.63 -5.73
C ILE A 474 -5.14 -7.87 -7.02
N ILE A 475 -6.07 -6.99 -7.39
CA ILE A 475 -5.95 -6.06 -8.52
C ILE A 475 -5.60 -4.69 -7.95
N ILE A 476 -4.52 -4.11 -8.45
CA ILE A 476 -3.95 -2.84 -8.00
C ILE A 476 -4.18 -1.81 -9.11
N ASP A 477 -5.15 -0.93 -8.93
CA ASP A 477 -5.36 0.19 -9.85
C ASP A 477 -4.36 1.32 -9.60
N GLU A 478 -3.87 1.92 -10.68
CA GLU A 478 -2.79 2.90 -10.69
C GLU A 478 -1.56 2.46 -9.89
N ALA A 479 -1.05 1.26 -10.20
CA ALA A 479 0.06 0.61 -9.48
C ALA A 479 1.29 1.53 -9.27
N HIS A 480 1.59 2.43 -10.21
CA HIS A 480 2.68 3.40 -10.10
C HIS A 480 2.55 4.37 -8.89
N ARG A 481 1.33 4.60 -8.39
CA ARG A 481 1.03 5.42 -7.21
C ARG A 481 0.92 4.61 -5.92
N SER A 482 0.67 3.31 -6.03
CA SER A 482 0.25 2.50 -4.90
C SER A 482 1.35 1.57 -4.38
N VAL A 483 2.42 1.43 -5.15
CA VAL A 483 3.65 0.69 -4.77
C VAL A 483 4.51 1.50 -3.77
N TYR A 484 4.19 2.78 -3.48
CA TYR A 484 4.92 3.56 -2.48
C TYR A 484 4.93 2.85 -1.12
N GLN A 485 6.10 2.86 -0.47
CA GLN A 485 6.50 2.06 0.70
C GLN A 485 5.40 1.82 1.75
N LYS A 486 4.51 2.80 1.98
CA LYS A 486 3.41 2.70 2.96
C LYS A 486 2.38 1.60 2.66
N TYR A 487 2.04 1.30 1.41
CA TYR A 487 0.95 0.35 1.09
C TYR A 487 1.44 -1.02 0.63
N ARG A 488 2.75 -1.18 0.37
CA ARG A 488 3.36 -2.47 0.02
C ARG A 488 3.06 -3.56 1.06
N VAL A 489 2.98 -3.16 2.32
CA VAL A 489 2.59 -4.00 3.46
C VAL A 489 1.25 -4.74 3.29
N ILE A 490 0.31 -4.19 2.51
CA ILE A 490 -0.96 -4.86 2.18
C ILE A 490 -0.70 -6.09 1.31
N PHE A 491 0.17 -5.95 0.30
CA PHE A 491 0.52 -7.01 -0.64
C PHE A 491 1.42 -8.06 0.00
N ASP A 492 2.27 -7.65 0.95
CA ASP A 492 3.10 -8.57 1.73
C ASP A 492 2.26 -9.34 2.78
N TYR A 493 1.10 -8.81 3.20
CA TYR A 493 0.20 -9.46 4.15
C TYR A 493 -0.62 -10.59 3.52
N PHE A 494 -1.16 -10.37 2.32
CA PHE A 494 -2.00 -11.36 1.63
C PHE A 494 -1.19 -12.26 0.71
N ASP A 495 -1.31 -13.57 0.89
CA ASP A 495 -0.70 -14.55 -0.03
C ASP A 495 -1.58 -14.77 -1.27
N ALA A 496 -1.69 -13.74 -2.10
CA ALA A 496 -2.53 -13.69 -3.30
C ALA A 496 -1.70 -13.61 -4.60
N MET A 497 -2.32 -13.86 -5.74
CA MET A 497 -1.78 -13.41 -7.04
C MET A 497 -1.98 -11.89 -7.15
N LEU A 498 -1.06 -11.18 -7.80
CA LEU A 498 -1.10 -9.72 -7.95
C LEU A 498 -1.19 -9.33 -9.43
N VAL A 499 -2.13 -8.44 -9.76
CA VAL A 499 -2.24 -7.81 -11.08
C VAL A 499 -2.22 -6.30 -10.93
N GLY A 500 -1.15 -5.66 -11.40
CA GLY A 500 -1.01 -4.21 -11.44
C GLY A 500 -1.59 -3.64 -12.73
N LEU A 501 -2.32 -2.53 -12.62
CA LEU A 501 -2.81 -1.75 -13.74
C LEU A 501 -2.19 -0.36 -13.69
N THR A 502 -1.61 0.11 -14.79
CA THR A 502 -1.08 1.47 -14.86
C THR A 502 -1.15 2.00 -16.29
N ALA A 503 -1.31 3.32 -16.47
CA ALA A 503 -1.04 3.95 -17.76
C ALA A 503 0.43 4.38 -17.92
N THR A 504 1.12 4.62 -16.81
CA THR A 504 2.46 5.19 -16.78
C THR A 504 3.26 4.43 -15.72
N PRO A 505 3.99 3.36 -16.07
CA PRO A 505 4.89 2.73 -15.13
C PRO A 505 6.05 3.69 -14.79
N LYS A 506 6.59 3.59 -13.58
CA LYS A 506 7.80 4.32 -13.19
C LYS A 506 9.02 3.41 -13.37
N ASP A 507 10.02 3.89 -14.10
CA ASP A 507 11.33 3.24 -14.35
C ASP A 507 12.44 3.83 -13.45
N GLU A 508 12.11 4.33 -12.25
CA GLU A 508 13.07 4.93 -11.32
C GLU A 508 13.75 3.86 -10.45
N ILE A 509 15.07 3.94 -10.25
CA ILE A 509 15.90 2.93 -9.55
C ILE A 509 15.44 2.68 -8.10
N ASP A 510 15.02 3.72 -7.38
CA ASP A 510 14.52 3.60 -5.99
C ASP A 510 13.01 3.24 -5.89
N HIS A 511 12.26 3.37 -7.00
CA HIS A 511 10.80 3.30 -7.04
C HIS A 511 10.30 2.53 -8.27
N ASN A 512 10.86 1.33 -8.43
CA ASN A 512 10.57 0.48 -9.56
C ASN A 512 9.19 -0.18 -9.40
N THR A 513 8.21 0.24 -10.21
CA THR A 513 6.89 -0.41 -10.26
C THR A 513 7.05 -1.89 -10.63
N TYR A 514 7.97 -2.21 -11.54
CA TYR A 514 8.30 -3.56 -12.01
C TYR A 514 8.92 -4.42 -10.89
N GLY A 515 9.68 -3.82 -9.97
CA GLY A 515 10.29 -4.52 -8.84
C GLY A 515 9.27 -5.13 -7.87
N LEU A 516 8.08 -4.56 -7.72
CA LEU A 516 7.00 -5.20 -6.94
C LEU A 516 6.51 -6.48 -7.62
N PHE A 517 6.44 -6.46 -8.95
CA PHE A 517 5.93 -7.56 -9.78
C PHE A 517 7.01 -8.58 -10.17
N ASP A 518 8.23 -8.44 -9.64
CA ASP A 518 9.40 -9.27 -9.97
C ASP A 518 9.73 -9.26 -11.48
N LEU A 519 9.48 -8.12 -12.15
CA LEU A 519 9.72 -7.91 -13.58
C LEU A 519 10.98 -7.07 -13.82
N GLU A 520 11.57 -7.22 -15.00
CA GLU A 520 12.62 -6.33 -15.49
C GLU A 520 12.05 -4.93 -15.75
N SER A 521 12.82 -3.89 -15.39
CA SER A 521 12.43 -2.50 -15.62
C SER A 521 12.15 -2.24 -17.10
N GLY A 522 11.03 -1.60 -17.42
CA GLY A 522 10.62 -1.34 -18.80
C GLY A 522 9.92 -2.49 -19.50
N VAL A 523 9.84 -3.69 -18.90
CA VAL A 523 9.23 -4.89 -19.52
C VAL A 523 7.98 -5.32 -18.73
N PRO A 524 6.79 -4.78 -19.06
CA PRO A 524 5.55 -5.22 -18.43
C PRO A 524 5.09 -6.58 -18.98
N THR A 525 4.12 -7.20 -18.32
CA THR A 525 3.52 -8.47 -18.79
C THR A 525 2.83 -8.29 -20.14
N ASP A 526 2.13 -7.16 -20.34
CA ASP A 526 1.58 -6.71 -21.62
C ASP A 526 1.50 -5.17 -21.63
N VAL A 527 1.61 -4.58 -22.82
CA VAL A 527 1.55 -3.13 -23.03
C VAL A 527 0.60 -2.78 -24.17
N TYR A 528 -0.24 -1.78 -23.93
CA TYR A 528 -1.12 -1.18 -24.93
C TYR A 528 -1.12 0.34 -24.75
N GLY A 529 -0.29 1.00 -25.55
CA GLY A 529 0.03 2.43 -25.43
C GLY A 529 -1.07 3.35 -25.96
N LEU A 530 -0.93 4.66 -25.72
CA LEU A 530 -1.85 5.66 -26.26
C LEU A 530 -1.73 5.75 -27.79
N GLU A 531 -0.51 5.62 -28.32
CA GLU A 531 -0.24 5.68 -29.76
C GLU A 531 -0.99 4.59 -30.53
N GLU A 532 -0.83 3.34 -30.10
CA GLU A 532 -1.52 2.16 -30.65
C GLU A 532 -3.05 2.32 -30.51
N ALA A 533 -3.52 2.76 -29.35
CA ALA A 533 -4.95 2.98 -29.13
C ALA A 533 -5.57 4.05 -30.03
N VAL A 534 -4.80 5.08 -30.39
CA VAL A 534 -5.24 6.14 -31.31
C VAL A 534 -5.13 5.68 -32.76
N SER A 535 -4.05 4.99 -33.15
CA SER A 535 -3.84 4.53 -34.52
C SER A 535 -4.89 3.51 -34.95
N GLU A 536 -5.37 2.69 -34.01
CA GLU A 536 -6.41 1.69 -34.23
C GLU A 536 -7.84 2.24 -34.04
N GLY A 537 -7.99 3.52 -33.70
CA GLY A 537 -9.29 4.18 -33.57
C GLY A 537 -10.07 3.85 -32.30
N TYR A 538 -9.43 3.26 -31.29
CA TYR A 538 -10.06 3.00 -29.98
C TYR A 538 -10.05 4.20 -29.04
N LEU A 539 -9.21 5.20 -29.33
CA LEU A 539 -9.12 6.50 -28.66
C LEU A 539 -8.99 7.63 -29.71
N VAL A 540 -9.38 8.84 -29.33
CA VAL A 540 -9.19 10.04 -30.16
C VAL A 540 -7.90 10.77 -29.77
N PRO A 541 -7.18 11.37 -30.74
CA PRO A 541 -5.96 12.11 -30.48
C PRO A 541 -6.24 13.51 -29.87
N PRO A 542 -5.31 14.03 -29.04
CA PRO A 542 -5.28 15.43 -28.63
C PRO A 542 -4.89 16.37 -29.77
N ARG A 543 -5.43 17.59 -29.74
CA ARG A 543 -4.89 18.78 -30.41
C ARG A 543 -4.31 19.69 -29.35
N ALA A 544 -3.00 19.62 -29.18
CA ALA A 544 -2.29 20.37 -28.15
C ALA A 544 -1.92 21.77 -28.65
N MET A 545 -2.40 22.79 -27.93
CA MET A 545 -2.21 24.21 -28.23
C MET A 545 -1.52 24.88 -27.04
N SER A 546 -0.31 25.40 -27.29
CA SER A 546 0.37 26.27 -26.33
C SER A 546 -0.06 27.70 -26.56
N VAL A 547 -0.52 28.34 -25.48
CA VAL A 547 -1.01 29.72 -25.48
C VAL A 547 -0.17 30.50 -24.46
N PRO A 548 0.85 31.25 -24.90
CA PRO A 548 1.70 32.01 -23.98
C PRO A 548 0.90 33.09 -23.24
N LEU A 549 1.07 33.16 -21.93
CA LEU A 549 0.70 34.32 -21.12
C LEU A 549 1.96 34.88 -20.50
N LYS A 550 2.20 36.18 -20.67
CA LYS A 550 3.41 36.84 -20.18
C LYS A 550 3.57 36.62 -18.68
N TYR A 551 2.57 36.97 -17.88
CA TYR A 551 2.68 36.86 -16.43
C TYR A 551 2.87 35.42 -15.95
N GLN A 552 2.13 34.45 -16.52
CA GLN A 552 2.26 33.04 -16.11
C GLN A 552 3.66 32.47 -16.39
N ARG A 553 4.39 33.01 -17.36
CA ARG A 553 5.75 32.57 -17.72
C ARG A 553 6.83 33.36 -16.97
N GLU A 554 6.69 34.67 -16.89
CA GLU A 554 7.76 35.59 -16.49
C GLU A 554 7.54 36.26 -15.12
N GLY A 555 6.32 36.20 -14.58
CA GLY A 555 5.93 36.97 -13.40
C GLY A 555 5.51 38.41 -13.75
N ILE A 556 5.33 39.24 -12.73
CA ILE A 556 4.97 40.66 -12.87
C ILE A 556 6.09 41.50 -12.27
N ARG A 557 6.57 42.52 -13.00
CA ARG A 557 7.65 43.40 -12.55
C ARG A 557 7.13 44.83 -12.49
N TYR A 558 7.34 45.52 -11.37
CA TYR A 558 6.84 46.89 -11.17
C TYR A 558 7.27 47.86 -12.27
N GLN A 559 8.52 47.74 -12.74
CA GLN A 559 9.08 48.59 -13.78
C GLN A 559 8.40 48.43 -15.16
N GLU A 560 7.73 47.30 -15.39
CA GLU A 560 7.07 46.98 -16.66
C GLU A 560 5.57 47.34 -16.66
N LEU A 561 5.03 47.77 -15.52
CA LEU A 561 3.65 48.24 -15.39
C LEU A 561 3.50 49.67 -15.95
N SER A 562 2.33 49.97 -16.48
CA SER A 562 1.94 51.35 -16.82
C SER A 562 1.84 52.22 -15.57
N ASP A 563 1.82 53.54 -15.74
CA ASP A 563 1.78 54.46 -14.58
C ASP A 563 0.50 54.27 -13.75
N ASP A 564 -0.65 54.03 -14.40
CA ASP A 564 -1.92 53.73 -13.73
C ASP A 564 -1.88 52.40 -12.96
N GLU A 565 -1.21 51.37 -13.50
CA GLU A 565 -1.04 50.08 -12.84
C GLU A 565 -0.03 50.14 -11.70
N LYS A 566 0.97 51.03 -11.76
CA LYS A 566 1.89 51.30 -10.64
C LYS A 566 1.17 51.96 -9.48
N GLU A 567 0.29 52.94 -9.75
CA GLU A 567 -0.55 53.53 -8.71
C GLU A 567 -1.45 52.46 -8.05
N GLN A 568 -2.02 51.55 -8.85
CA GLN A 568 -2.76 50.40 -8.32
C GLN A 568 -1.85 49.48 -7.50
N TRP A 569 -0.65 49.14 -8.00
CA TRP A 569 0.33 48.31 -7.32
C TRP A 569 0.72 48.87 -5.95
N ASP A 570 0.94 50.18 -5.87
CA ASP A 570 1.31 50.89 -4.65
C ASP A 570 0.14 51.01 -3.66
N ALA A 571 -1.10 50.95 -4.16
CA ALA A 571 -2.31 50.96 -3.33
C ALA A 571 -2.71 49.58 -2.79
N LEU A 572 -2.08 48.49 -3.26
CA LEU A 572 -2.37 47.13 -2.78
C LEU A 572 -1.75 46.87 -1.41
N GLU A 573 -2.51 46.20 -0.56
CA GLU A 573 -2.03 45.70 0.73
C GLU A 573 -1.29 44.38 0.55
N TRP A 574 0.02 44.44 0.29
CA TRP A 574 0.86 43.27 -0.01
C TRP A 574 1.14 42.38 1.21
N ASP A 575 1.44 43.00 2.35
CA ASP A 575 1.62 42.35 3.65
C ASP A 575 1.13 43.27 4.77
N GLU A 576 1.09 42.74 5.99
CA GLU A 576 0.63 43.47 7.19
C GLU A 576 1.60 44.60 7.60
N ASP A 577 2.84 44.56 7.10
CA ASP A 577 3.92 45.50 7.42
C ASP A 577 4.01 46.66 6.41
N GLY A 578 3.22 46.63 5.34
CA GLY A 578 3.18 47.65 4.28
C GLY A 578 4.33 47.61 3.29
N ASN A 579 5.04 46.47 3.16
CA ASN A 579 6.13 46.33 2.20
C ASN A 579 5.59 46.07 0.79
N ILE A 580 5.94 46.94 -0.15
CA ILE A 580 5.59 46.79 -1.55
C ILE A 580 6.74 46.06 -2.28
N PRO A 581 6.50 44.90 -2.91
CA PRO A 581 7.54 44.18 -3.64
C PRO A 581 7.84 44.84 -5.00
N ASP A 582 9.10 44.80 -5.44
CA ASP A 582 9.51 45.27 -6.79
C ASP A 582 9.08 44.31 -7.92
N ALA A 583 8.84 43.04 -7.59
CA ALA A 583 8.42 42.01 -8.54
C ALA A 583 7.69 40.85 -7.84
N VAL A 584 6.83 40.17 -8.60
CA VAL A 584 6.14 38.94 -8.22
C VAL A 584 6.51 37.83 -9.20
N GLU A 585 7.20 36.81 -8.70
CA GLU A 585 7.58 35.63 -9.46
C GLU A 585 6.37 34.83 -9.97
N SER A 586 6.50 34.17 -11.13
CA SER A 586 5.43 33.35 -11.73
C SER A 586 4.89 32.25 -10.79
N ALA A 587 5.71 31.74 -9.87
CA ALA A 587 5.31 30.77 -8.86
C ALA A 587 4.23 31.29 -7.89
N ALA A 588 4.13 32.61 -7.70
CA ALA A 588 3.14 33.27 -6.85
C ALA A 588 1.79 33.49 -7.54
N LEU A 589 1.78 33.61 -8.87
CA LEU A 589 0.55 33.77 -9.64
C LEU A 589 -0.36 32.56 -9.50
N ASN A 590 -1.67 32.80 -9.45
CA ASN A 590 -2.70 31.80 -9.21
C ASN A 590 -2.53 31.03 -7.89
N LYS A 591 -1.62 31.47 -7.01
CA LYS A 591 -1.36 30.89 -5.68
C LYS A 591 -1.94 31.79 -4.59
N TRP A 592 -1.50 33.05 -4.58
CA TRP A 592 -1.96 34.09 -3.66
C TRP A 592 -2.15 35.44 -4.35
N LEU A 593 -1.55 35.65 -5.53
CA LEU A 593 -1.89 36.76 -6.43
C LEU A 593 -2.78 36.24 -7.57
N PHE A 594 -3.89 36.91 -7.82
CA PHE A 594 -4.86 36.59 -8.86
C PHE A 594 -5.10 37.81 -9.76
N ASN A 595 -4.78 37.69 -11.04
CA ASN A 595 -4.96 38.77 -12.00
C ASN A 595 -6.24 38.57 -12.82
N THR A 596 -7.11 39.57 -12.82
CA THR A 596 -8.42 39.57 -13.46
C THR A 596 -8.30 39.44 -14.98
N ASP A 597 -7.61 40.37 -15.63
CA ASP A 597 -7.40 40.37 -17.08
C ASP A 597 -6.76 39.06 -17.60
N THR A 598 -5.80 38.46 -16.87
CA THR A 598 -5.25 37.13 -17.22
C THR A 598 -6.34 36.05 -17.29
N VAL A 599 -7.19 35.95 -16.27
CA VAL A 599 -8.26 34.94 -16.21
C VAL A 599 -9.32 35.21 -17.27
N ASP A 600 -9.67 36.49 -17.48
CA ASP A 600 -10.65 36.90 -18.48
C ASP A 600 -10.17 36.58 -19.90
N LYS A 601 -8.89 36.84 -20.21
CA LYS A 601 -8.27 36.45 -21.49
C LYS A 601 -8.29 34.94 -21.71
N VAL A 602 -7.98 34.14 -20.68
CA VAL A 602 -8.07 32.67 -20.75
C VAL A 602 -9.49 32.20 -21.02
N LEU A 603 -10.48 32.74 -20.31
CA LEU A 603 -11.89 32.37 -20.48
C LEU A 603 -12.45 32.84 -21.83
N GLY A 604 -12.09 34.03 -22.28
CA GLY A 604 -12.44 34.56 -23.60
C GLY A 604 -11.84 33.72 -24.73
N HIS A 605 -10.56 33.36 -24.62
CA HIS A 605 -9.89 32.47 -25.57
C HIS A 605 -10.56 31.09 -25.60
N LEU A 606 -10.89 30.51 -24.43
CA LEU A 606 -11.61 29.23 -24.34
C LEU A 606 -13.01 29.30 -25.00
N MET A 607 -13.79 30.34 -24.73
CA MET A 607 -15.16 30.45 -25.26
C MET A 607 -15.20 30.71 -26.78
N THR A 608 -14.13 31.29 -27.33
CA THR A 608 -14.00 31.59 -28.76
C THR A 608 -13.37 30.43 -29.55
N ARG A 609 -12.30 29.82 -29.03
CA ARG A 609 -11.51 28.78 -29.72
C ARG A 609 -11.81 27.35 -29.26
N GLY A 610 -12.48 27.18 -28.12
CA GLY A 610 -12.86 25.88 -27.60
C GLY A 610 -13.83 25.15 -28.53
N GLU A 611 -13.74 23.82 -28.51
CA GLU A 611 -14.61 22.96 -29.29
C GLU A 611 -16.06 23.07 -28.80
N LYS A 612 -16.99 23.24 -29.74
CA LYS A 612 -18.41 23.48 -29.47
C LYS A 612 -19.28 22.32 -29.93
N VAL A 613 -20.39 22.12 -29.24
CA VAL A 613 -21.44 21.14 -29.53
C VAL A 613 -22.76 21.86 -29.85
N ALA A 614 -23.84 21.11 -30.08
CA ALA A 614 -25.16 21.65 -30.41
C ALA A 614 -25.12 22.62 -31.62
N GLY A 615 -24.58 22.16 -32.74
CA GLY A 615 -24.47 22.97 -33.97
C GLY A 615 -23.43 24.08 -33.93
N GLY A 616 -22.61 24.15 -32.87
CA GLY A 616 -21.61 25.20 -32.68
C GLY A 616 -22.05 26.32 -31.74
N ASP A 617 -23.27 26.27 -31.20
CA ASP A 617 -23.84 27.33 -30.38
C ASP A 617 -23.37 27.27 -28.92
N ARG A 618 -22.90 26.11 -28.45
CA ARG A 618 -22.55 25.88 -27.04
C ARG A 618 -21.18 25.24 -26.89
N LEU A 619 -20.38 25.71 -25.95
CA LEU A 619 -19.11 25.06 -25.61
C LEU A 619 -19.35 23.60 -25.20
N GLY A 620 -18.55 22.67 -25.72
CA GLY A 620 -18.58 21.29 -25.28
C GLY A 620 -18.09 21.12 -23.85
N LYS A 621 -18.24 19.91 -23.30
CA LYS A 621 -17.80 19.60 -21.94
C LYS A 621 -16.30 19.90 -21.80
N THR A 622 -15.97 20.69 -20.80
CA THR A 622 -14.65 21.29 -20.60
C THR A 622 -14.18 21.10 -19.18
N ILE A 623 -12.91 20.73 -19.00
CA ILE A 623 -12.27 20.65 -17.68
C ILE A 623 -11.18 21.71 -17.58
N VAL A 624 -11.26 22.57 -16.56
CA VAL A 624 -10.24 23.57 -16.25
C VAL A 624 -9.45 23.12 -15.03
N PHE A 625 -8.14 22.96 -15.18
CA PHE A 625 -7.24 22.52 -14.11
C PHE A 625 -6.62 23.73 -13.41
N ALA A 626 -7.22 24.11 -12.28
CA ALA A 626 -6.82 25.23 -11.45
C ALA A 626 -5.71 24.86 -10.46
N LYS A 627 -4.94 25.86 -10.02
CA LYS A 627 -3.77 25.70 -9.15
C LYS A 627 -4.12 25.39 -7.69
N ASN A 628 -5.16 26.04 -7.15
CA ASN A 628 -5.70 25.79 -5.81
C ASN A 628 -7.18 26.19 -5.76
N ASN A 629 -7.84 26.01 -4.60
CA ASN A 629 -9.27 26.31 -4.47
C ASN A 629 -9.59 27.79 -4.70
N ALA A 630 -8.78 28.71 -4.16
CA ALA A 630 -8.99 30.15 -4.36
C ALA A 630 -8.91 30.52 -5.85
N HIS A 631 -7.97 29.93 -6.58
CA HIS A 631 -7.90 30.09 -8.04
C HIS A 631 -9.16 29.55 -8.73
N ALA A 632 -9.65 28.37 -8.31
CA ALA A 632 -10.84 27.78 -8.91
C ALA A 632 -12.10 28.64 -8.68
N ASP A 633 -12.27 29.15 -7.47
CA ASP A 633 -13.35 30.06 -7.09
C ASP A 633 -13.25 31.36 -7.88
N PHE A 634 -12.05 31.93 -7.99
CA PHE A 634 -11.80 33.15 -8.78
C PHE A 634 -12.10 32.96 -10.27
N ILE A 635 -11.72 31.84 -10.88
CA ILE A 635 -12.09 31.53 -12.28
C ILE A 635 -13.61 31.47 -12.43
N ALA A 636 -14.33 30.85 -11.49
CA ALA A 636 -15.78 30.75 -11.56
C ALA A 636 -16.47 32.11 -11.38
N GLU A 637 -15.96 32.94 -10.48
CA GLU A 637 -16.40 34.32 -10.30
C GLU A 637 -16.24 35.13 -11.58
N ARG A 638 -15.03 35.15 -12.15
CA ARG A 638 -14.74 35.85 -13.42
C ARG A 638 -15.61 35.34 -14.56
N PHE A 639 -15.83 34.03 -14.66
CA PHE A 639 -16.74 33.46 -15.65
C PHE A 639 -18.17 34.00 -15.50
N ASN A 640 -18.70 34.04 -14.27
CA ASN A 640 -20.06 34.52 -14.03
C ASN A 640 -20.20 36.03 -14.27
N SER A 641 -19.16 36.81 -13.99
CA SER A 641 -19.11 38.24 -14.31
C SER A 641 -19.10 38.50 -15.82
N ASN A 642 -18.32 37.72 -16.58
CA ASN A 642 -18.22 37.89 -18.04
C ASN A 642 -19.43 37.31 -18.79
N TYR A 643 -20.09 36.29 -18.24
CA TYR A 643 -21.21 35.59 -18.88
C TYR A 643 -22.45 35.46 -17.97
N PRO A 644 -23.05 36.57 -17.51
CA PRO A 644 -24.13 36.55 -16.51
C PRO A 644 -25.42 35.87 -16.99
N HIS A 645 -25.64 35.78 -18.30
CA HIS A 645 -26.79 35.12 -18.90
C HIS A 645 -26.87 33.61 -18.61
N TYR A 646 -25.74 32.98 -18.25
CA TYR A 646 -25.71 31.58 -17.81
C TYR A 646 -26.12 31.36 -16.35
N LYS A 647 -26.39 32.43 -15.60
CA LYS A 647 -26.97 32.40 -14.24
C LYS A 647 -26.22 31.48 -13.27
N GLY A 648 -24.89 31.41 -13.36
CA GLY A 648 -24.06 30.62 -12.45
C GLY A 648 -24.06 29.09 -12.66
N ALA A 649 -24.78 28.57 -13.67
CA ALA A 649 -24.93 27.12 -13.86
C ALA A 649 -23.88 26.52 -14.81
N PHE A 650 -23.32 27.32 -15.71
CA PHE A 650 -22.49 26.81 -16.82
C PHE A 650 -21.07 26.42 -16.40
N ALA A 651 -20.45 27.20 -15.52
CA ALA A 651 -19.14 26.92 -14.93
C ALA A 651 -19.29 26.68 -13.43
N ARG A 652 -18.83 25.53 -12.94
CA ARG A 652 -18.89 25.18 -11.51
C ARG A 652 -17.55 24.66 -11.00
N VAL A 653 -17.22 25.04 -9.78
CA VAL A 653 -16.06 24.55 -9.04
C VAL A 653 -16.36 23.16 -8.50
N VAL A 654 -15.46 22.22 -8.78
CA VAL A 654 -15.54 20.82 -8.36
C VAL A 654 -14.22 20.48 -7.66
N THR A 655 -14.19 20.70 -6.34
CA THR A 655 -13.02 20.42 -5.49
C THR A 655 -13.41 19.67 -4.23
N TYR A 656 -12.43 19.21 -3.46
CA TYR A 656 -12.68 18.51 -2.19
C TYR A 656 -13.39 19.38 -1.15
N LYS A 657 -13.34 20.72 -1.30
CA LYS A 657 -14.04 21.67 -0.42
C LYS A 657 -15.51 21.86 -0.82
N THR A 658 -15.87 21.52 -2.06
CA THR A 658 -17.24 21.67 -2.56
C THR A 658 -18.14 20.65 -1.86
N GLU A 659 -19.10 21.13 -1.07
CA GLU A 659 -20.16 20.27 -0.54
C GLU A 659 -20.92 19.60 -1.69
N TYR A 660 -21.14 18.30 -1.57
CA TYR A 660 -21.80 17.49 -2.60
C TYR A 660 -21.10 17.49 -3.97
N ALA A 661 -19.76 17.66 -4.02
CA ALA A 661 -18.97 17.55 -5.25
C ALA A 661 -19.35 16.38 -6.18
N GLN A 662 -19.70 15.22 -5.62
CA GLN A 662 -20.09 14.05 -6.40
C GLN A 662 -21.37 14.29 -7.23
N SER A 663 -22.35 15.05 -6.74
CA SER A 663 -23.57 15.33 -7.52
C SER A 663 -23.22 16.18 -8.75
N LEU A 664 -22.33 17.16 -8.61
CA LEU A 664 -21.86 17.97 -9.74
C LEU A 664 -21.09 17.14 -10.76
N ILE A 665 -20.30 16.16 -10.32
CA ILE A 665 -19.60 15.23 -11.21
C ILE A 665 -20.60 14.34 -11.96
N ASP A 666 -21.60 13.82 -11.25
CA ASP A 666 -22.64 12.97 -11.83
C ASP A 666 -23.46 13.76 -12.86
N GLU A 667 -23.84 15.02 -12.57
CA GLU A 667 -24.52 15.93 -13.50
C GLU A 667 -23.63 16.33 -14.69
N PHE A 668 -22.35 16.64 -14.46
CA PHE A 668 -21.37 16.96 -15.52
C PHE A 668 -21.18 15.78 -16.49
N SER A 669 -21.34 14.55 -16.01
CA SER A 669 -21.21 13.32 -16.82
C SER A 669 -22.42 13.06 -17.73
N ILE A 670 -23.52 13.80 -17.56
CA ILE A 670 -24.68 13.73 -18.46
C ILE A 670 -24.36 14.57 -19.70
N LYS A 671 -24.48 13.95 -20.90
CA LYS A 671 -24.16 14.57 -22.21
C LYS A 671 -24.68 16.01 -22.36
N GLU A 672 -25.96 16.20 -22.07
CA GLU A 672 -26.65 17.50 -22.16
C GLU A 672 -26.79 18.24 -20.82
N GLY A 673 -26.33 17.63 -19.72
CA GLY A 673 -26.45 18.19 -18.38
C GLY A 673 -25.55 19.40 -18.15
N MET A 674 -25.91 20.26 -17.21
CA MET A 674 -25.01 21.28 -16.65
C MET A 674 -24.17 20.66 -15.51
N PRO A 675 -23.00 21.21 -15.15
CA PRO A 675 -22.28 22.28 -15.85
C PRO A 675 -21.65 21.82 -17.18
N HIS A 676 -21.20 22.78 -17.99
CA HIS A 676 -20.37 22.52 -19.19
C HIS A 676 -18.89 22.78 -18.96
N ILE A 677 -18.54 23.63 -17.99
CA ILE A 677 -17.17 23.86 -17.52
C ILE A 677 -17.07 23.37 -16.07
N ALA A 678 -16.23 22.36 -15.84
CA ALA A 678 -15.90 21.89 -14.51
C ALA A 678 -14.49 22.38 -14.14
N ILE A 679 -14.40 23.25 -13.13
CA ILE A 679 -13.13 23.82 -12.65
C ILE A 679 -12.64 22.97 -11.48
N SER A 680 -11.51 22.30 -11.62
CA SER A 680 -10.98 21.34 -10.64
C SER A 680 -9.52 21.60 -10.32
N VAL A 681 -9.14 21.29 -9.07
CA VAL A 681 -7.74 21.34 -8.62
C VAL A 681 -7.08 19.97 -8.73
N ASP A 682 -7.69 18.93 -8.14
CA ASP A 682 -7.14 17.55 -8.16
C ASP A 682 -8.23 16.47 -8.35
N MET A 683 -9.52 16.82 -8.32
CA MET A 683 -10.59 15.81 -8.30
C MET A 683 -10.82 15.18 -9.68
N LEU A 684 -10.78 15.99 -10.74
CA LEU A 684 -10.96 15.54 -12.13
C LEU A 684 -9.67 15.10 -12.82
N ASP A 685 -8.52 15.20 -12.14
CA ASP A 685 -7.20 14.83 -12.69
C ASP A 685 -7.11 13.32 -12.97
N THR A 686 -7.83 12.49 -12.21
CA THR A 686 -7.80 11.02 -12.30
C THR A 686 -9.19 10.42 -12.11
N GLY A 687 -9.47 9.36 -12.86
CA GLY A 687 -10.56 8.42 -12.54
C GLY A 687 -11.92 8.70 -13.16
N ILE A 688 -12.31 9.97 -13.35
CA ILE A 688 -13.68 10.28 -13.81
C ILE A 688 -13.89 9.96 -15.30
N ASP A 689 -15.04 9.39 -15.62
CA ASP A 689 -15.43 8.90 -16.96
C ASP A 689 -16.49 9.77 -17.63
N VAL A 690 -16.03 10.72 -18.45
CA VAL A 690 -16.91 11.60 -19.25
C VAL A 690 -16.42 11.60 -20.70
N PRO A 691 -16.95 10.71 -21.57
CA PRO A 691 -16.59 10.64 -22.98
C PRO A 691 -16.77 11.95 -23.76
N GLU A 692 -17.73 12.77 -23.36
CA GLU A 692 -18.14 14.03 -23.99
C GLU A 692 -17.15 15.17 -23.83
N VAL A 693 -16.11 15.02 -22.98
CA VAL A 693 -15.09 16.05 -22.76
C VAL A 693 -14.29 16.29 -24.04
N VAL A 694 -14.40 17.50 -24.58
CA VAL A 694 -13.72 17.92 -25.83
C VAL A 694 -12.70 19.03 -25.62
N ASN A 695 -12.65 19.65 -24.45
CA ASN A 695 -11.67 20.68 -24.11
C ASN A 695 -11.02 20.41 -22.75
N LEU A 696 -9.70 20.47 -22.69
CA LEU A 696 -8.91 20.47 -21.47
C LEU A 696 -8.12 21.77 -21.37
N VAL A 697 -8.17 22.44 -20.22
CA VAL A 697 -7.50 23.72 -20.00
C VAL A 697 -6.51 23.59 -18.85
N PHE A 698 -5.22 23.69 -19.17
CA PHE A 698 -4.13 23.59 -18.21
C PHE A 698 -3.80 25.00 -17.72
N PHE A 699 -4.32 25.34 -16.54
CA PHE A 699 -4.10 26.64 -15.89
C PHE A 699 -3.33 26.50 -14.58
N LYS A 700 -2.41 25.53 -14.57
CA LYS A 700 -1.44 25.24 -13.52
C LYS A 700 -0.18 24.62 -14.11
N VAL A 701 0.96 24.83 -13.46
CA VAL A 701 2.22 24.14 -13.80
C VAL A 701 2.18 22.71 -13.28
N ILE A 702 2.56 21.75 -14.13
CA ILE A 702 2.55 20.31 -13.90
C ILE A 702 3.99 19.80 -14.02
N ARG A 703 4.53 19.23 -12.94
CA ARG A 703 5.89 18.67 -12.91
C ARG A 703 5.96 17.15 -12.99
N SER A 704 4.82 16.47 -12.90
CA SER A 704 4.75 15.01 -12.94
C SER A 704 4.26 14.51 -14.28
N LYS A 705 5.09 13.74 -15.00
CA LYS A 705 4.76 13.09 -16.29
C LYS A 705 3.50 12.23 -16.18
N THR A 706 3.38 11.48 -15.07
CA THR A 706 2.19 10.71 -14.72
C THR A 706 0.92 11.57 -14.66
N LYS A 707 0.93 12.66 -13.88
CA LYS A 707 -0.25 13.54 -13.76
C LYS A 707 -0.62 14.15 -15.10
N PHE A 708 0.37 14.60 -15.86
CA PHE A 708 0.18 15.16 -17.21
C PHE A 708 -0.57 14.19 -18.12
N TRP A 709 -0.10 12.95 -18.28
CA TRP A 709 -0.77 11.95 -19.13
C TRP A 709 -2.13 11.50 -18.59
N GLN A 710 -2.34 11.50 -17.27
CA GLN A 710 -3.66 11.22 -16.68
C GLN A 710 -4.68 12.33 -16.98
N MET A 711 -4.24 13.58 -17.01
CA MET A 711 -5.06 14.74 -17.39
C MET A 711 -5.38 14.70 -18.89
N ILE A 712 -4.38 14.47 -19.75
CA ILE A 712 -4.59 14.28 -21.21
C ILE A 712 -5.59 13.15 -21.48
N GLY A 713 -5.46 12.03 -20.76
CA GLY A 713 -6.36 10.88 -20.87
C GLY A 713 -7.83 11.15 -20.53
N ARG A 714 -8.19 12.33 -20.00
CA ARG A 714 -9.60 12.71 -19.79
C ARG A 714 -10.32 13.00 -21.11
N GLY A 715 -9.61 13.44 -22.14
CA GLY A 715 -10.19 13.80 -23.44
C GLY A 715 -10.15 12.69 -24.50
N THR A 716 -9.41 11.60 -24.28
CA THR A 716 -9.10 10.60 -25.32
C THR A 716 -10.24 9.65 -25.67
N ARG A 717 -11.33 9.63 -24.89
CA ARG A 717 -12.44 8.69 -25.10
C ARG A 717 -13.25 9.02 -26.35
N LEU A 718 -13.69 7.98 -27.05
CA LEU A 718 -14.65 8.07 -28.16
C LEU A 718 -16.03 8.49 -27.64
N CYS A 719 -16.74 9.30 -28.42
CA CYS A 719 -18.12 9.67 -28.14
C CYS A 719 -18.91 9.72 -29.45
N PRO A 720 -19.69 8.69 -29.77
CA PRO A 720 -20.54 8.67 -30.96
C PRO A 720 -21.63 9.75 -30.90
N ASP A 721 -22.01 10.25 -32.08
CA ASP A 721 -23.07 11.25 -32.26
C ASP A 721 -22.93 12.50 -31.36
N LEU A 722 -21.70 12.89 -31.02
CA LEU A 722 -21.46 14.02 -30.10
C LEU A 722 -21.92 15.35 -30.71
N TYR A 723 -21.68 15.56 -32.00
CA TYR A 723 -22.02 16.81 -32.70
C TYR A 723 -23.38 16.75 -33.42
N GLY A 724 -23.93 15.54 -33.57
CA GLY A 724 -25.19 15.26 -34.26
C GLY A 724 -25.20 13.82 -34.79
N PRO A 725 -26.32 13.34 -35.35
CA PRO A 725 -26.41 11.98 -35.89
C PRO A 725 -25.32 11.70 -36.95
N GLY A 726 -24.52 10.66 -36.73
CA GLY A 726 -23.38 10.27 -37.56
C GLY A 726 -22.13 11.15 -37.42
N GLN A 727 -22.11 12.11 -36.50
CA GLN A 727 -20.99 13.02 -36.27
C GLN A 727 -20.34 12.75 -34.91
N ASP A 728 -19.40 11.82 -34.94
CA ASP A 728 -18.67 11.36 -33.76
C ASP A 728 -17.56 12.34 -33.35
N LYS A 729 -17.14 12.23 -32.09
CA LYS A 729 -15.92 12.87 -31.60
C LYS A 729 -14.68 12.33 -32.32
N GLN A 730 -13.88 13.23 -32.89
CA GLN A 730 -12.70 12.90 -33.69
C GLN A 730 -11.37 13.30 -33.02
N PHE A 731 -11.41 14.26 -32.12
CA PHE A 731 -10.27 14.80 -31.38
C PHE A 731 -10.79 15.52 -30.13
N PHE A 732 -9.87 16.04 -29.32
CA PHE A 732 -10.17 16.99 -28.26
C PHE A 732 -9.06 18.04 -28.19
N ASN A 733 -9.39 19.23 -27.74
CA ASN A 733 -8.45 20.34 -27.62
C ASN A 733 -7.79 20.34 -26.24
N VAL A 734 -6.49 20.63 -26.20
CA VAL A 734 -5.73 20.85 -24.97
C VAL A 734 -5.13 22.25 -25.06
N PHE A 735 -5.64 23.17 -24.24
CA PHE A 735 -5.12 24.54 -24.14
C PHE A 735 -4.18 24.62 -22.95
N ASP A 736 -2.93 24.98 -23.19
CA ASP A 736 -1.93 25.10 -22.15
C ASP A 736 -1.44 26.55 -22.02
N TYR A 737 -1.70 27.11 -20.84
CA TYR A 737 -1.37 28.50 -20.50
C TYR A 737 -0.14 28.60 -19.59
N CYS A 738 0.43 27.47 -19.17
CA CYS A 738 1.52 27.41 -18.17
C CYS A 738 2.77 26.67 -18.67
N GLN A 739 2.94 26.51 -19.98
CA GLN A 739 4.14 25.96 -20.62
C GLN A 739 4.47 24.50 -20.22
N ASN A 740 3.43 23.71 -19.96
CA ASN A 740 3.52 22.29 -19.65
C ASN A 740 3.85 21.45 -20.90
N LEU A 741 3.27 21.78 -22.05
CA LEU A 741 3.45 21.04 -23.29
C LEU A 741 4.91 21.08 -23.73
N GLU A 742 5.54 22.25 -23.70
CA GLU A 742 6.96 22.43 -24.02
C GLU A 742 7.86 21.67 -23.05
N PHE A 743 7.53 21.69 -21.75
CA PHE A 743 8.27 20.96 -20.73
C PHE A 743 8.29 19.45 -20.99
N PHE A 744 7.14 18.83 -21.30
CA PHE A 744 7.06 17.38 -21.57
C PHE A 744 7.41 16.97 -23.01
N ASN A 745 7.60 17.91 -23.93
CA ASN A 745 8.04 17.65 -25.30
C ASN A 745 9.58 17.57 -25.43
N GLN A 746 10.32 18.03 -24.41
CA GLN A 746 11.77 17.87 -24.36
C GLN A 746 12.14 16.46 -23.89
N GLU A 747 13.20 15.87 -24.44
CA GLU A 747 13.84 14.66 -23.86
C GLU A 747 14.50 15.04 -22.53
N LEU A 748 13.68 15.17 -21.48
CA LEU A 748 14.17 15.36 -20.13
C LEU A 748 14.78 14.03 -19.65
N PRO A 749 16.01 14.02 -19.11
CA PRO A 749 16.50 12.87 -18.37
C PRO A 749 15.49 12.54 -17.27
N PRO A 750 15.25 11.26 -16.94
CA PRO A 750 14.33 10.89 -15.87
C PRO A 750 14.76 11.62 -14.59
N GLU A 751 14.00 12.65 -14.19
CA GLU A 751 14.26 13.34 -12.93
C GLU A 751 14.12 12.32 -11.80
N ASN A 752 15.18 12.18 -11.00
CA ASN A 752 15.21 11.41 -9.77
C ASN A 752 14.28 12.07 -8.73
N GLY A 753 12.98 12.00 -8.94
CA GLY A 753 11.96 12.50 -8.05
C GLY A 753 11.84 11.62 -6.82
N ARG A 754 12.81 11.69 -5.90
CA ARG A 754 12.70 11.03 -4.59
C ARG A 754 11.39 11.44 -3.93
N ALA A 755 10.53 10.46 -3.62
CA ALA A 755 9.37 10.73 -2.79
C ALA A 755 9.86 11.25 -1.42
N PRO A 756 9.29 12.34 -0.90
CA PRO A 756 9.76 12.89 0.36
C PRO A 756 9.52 11.89 1.50
N VAL A 757 10.60 11.50 2.18
CA VAL A 757 10.52 10.67 3.40
C VAL A 757 9.61 11.37 4.42
N PRO A 758 8.65 10.66 5.05
CA PRO A 758 7.75 11.26 6.02
C PRO A 758 8.50 12.01 7.12
N LEU A 759 7.94 13.15 7.55
CA LEU A 759 8.57 14.02 8.55
C LEU A 759 8.89 13.29 9.86
N GLY A 760 8.00 12.39 10.30
CA GLY A 760 8.22 11.56 11.49
C GLY A 760 9.44 10.64 11.38
N THR A 761 9.59 9.94 10.26
CA THR A 761 10.76 9.09 9.99
C THR A 761 12.05 9.89 9.91
N ARG A 762 12.02 11.06 9.24
CA ARG A 762 13.16 11.98 9.22
C ARG A 762 13.54 12.43 10.62
N LEU A 763 12.56 12.77 11.45
CA LEU A 763 12.75 13.20 12.83
C LEU A 763 13.32 12.10 13.73
N PHE A 764 12.91 10.85 13.50
CA PHE A 764 13.47 9.69 14.21
C PHE A 764 14.94 9.51 13.83
N ARG A 765 15.26 9.52 12.53
CA ARG A 765 16.63 9.41 12.01
C ARG A 765 17.54 10.54 12.48
N ALA A 766 17.09 11.79 12.40
CA ALA A 766 17.88 12.93 12.87
C ALA A 766 18.21 12.83 14.38
N ARG A 767 17.31 12.27 15.19
CA ARG A 767 17.60 12.00 16.62
C ARG A 767 18.60 10.85 16.80
N LEU A 768 18.55 9.81 15.98
CA LEU A 768 19.59 8.76 15.97
C LEU A 768 20.96 9.33 15.57
N ASP A 769 20.99 10.18 14.55
CA ASP A 769 22.22 10.85 14.09
C ASP A 769 22.80 11.74 15.20
N MET A 770 21.95 12.43 15.95
CA MET A 770 22.36 13.21 17.14
C MET A 770 22.97 12.31 18.21
N VAL A 771 22.35 11.17 18.54
CA VAL A 771 22.89 10.21 19.51
C VAL A 771 24.26 9.68 19.05
N ALA A 772 24.39 9.32 17.76
CA ALA A 772 25.65 8.85 17.20
C ALA A 772 26.74 9.93 17.24
N ALA A 773 26.40 11.19 16.94
CA ALA A 773 27.34 12.30 17.00
C ALA A 773 27.81 12.60 18.43
N LEU A 774 26.91 12.53 19.42
CA LEU A 774 27.25 12.68 20.84
C LEU A 774 28.14 11.53 21.33
N ASP A 775 27.85 10.29 20.94
CA ASP A 775 28.66 9.11 21.29
C ASP A 775 30.08 9.19 20.71
N ASN A 776 30.20 9.62 19.45
CA ASN A 776 31.51 9.83 18.81
C ASN A 776 32.31 10.94 19.49
N ARG A 777 31.65 12.05 19.87
CA ARG A 777 32.30 13.17 20.56
C ARG A 777 32.79 12.76 21.96
N HIS A 778 31.99 12.01 22.70
CA HIS A 778 32.36 11.46 23.99
C HIS A 778 33.54 10.48 23.87
N ALA A 779 33.51 9.59 22.87
CA ALA A 779 34.60 8.66 22.59
C ALA A 779 35.91 9.37 22.17
N ALA A 780 35.82 10.53 21.51
CA ALA A 780 36.97 11.34 21.13
C ALA A 780 37.60 12.13 22.30
N GLY A 781 37.00 12.10 23.50
CA GLY A 781 37.52 12.79 24.68
C GLY A 781 37.48 14.32 24.58
N ILE A 782 36.62 14.86 23.71
CA ILE A 782 36.49 16.31 23.48
C ILE A 782 35.57 16.90 24.55
N GLU A 783 36.11 17.20 25.73
CA GLU A 783 35.44 18.06 26.72
C GLU A 783 35.54 19.52 26.26
N VAL A 784 34.42 20.12 25.85
CA VAL A 784 34.35 21.57 25.68
C VAL A 784 33.96 22.16 27.02
N ALA A 785 34.74 23.13 27.51
CA ALA A 785 34.41 23.88 28.70
C ALA A 785 33.04 24.54 28.53
N GLU A 786 32.02 24.04 29.24
CA GLU A 786 30.69 24.64 29.24
C GLU A 786 30.80 26.07 29.79
N VAL A 787 30.68 27.06 28.90
CA VAL A 787 30.55 28.47 29.31
C VAL A 787 29.29 28.57 30.17
N ARG A 788 29.43 29.12 31.38
CA ARG A 788 28.30 29.35 32.30
C ARG A 788 27.32 30.34 31.66
N VAL A 789 26.26 29.85 31.03
CA VAL A 789 25.22 30.72 30.46
C VAL A 789 24.22 31.10 31.57
N ALA A 790 23.89 32.39 31.68
CA ALA A 790 22.96 32.93 32.69
C ALA A 790 21.48 32.54 32.44
N TYR A 791 21.17 31.99 31.26
CA TYR A 791 19.81 31.62 30.85
C TYR A 791 19.80 30.32 30.03
N GLY A 792 19.57 29.19 30.69
CA GLY A 792 19.45 27.87 30.08
C GLY A 792 19.47 26.79 31.17
N ASP A 793 18.68 25.73 31.01
CA ASP A 793 18.89 24.53 31.85
C ASP A 793 20.29 24.00 31.55
N GLN A 794 21.07 23.69 32.58
CA GLN A 794 22.41 23.11 32.46
C GLN A 794 22.30 21.67 31.95
N LEU A 795 22.08 21.53 30.64
CA LEU A 795 21.89 20.26 29.97
C LEU A 795 23.22 19.78 29.42
N THR A 796 23.83 18.81 30.10
CA THR A 796 25.09 18.20 29.64
C THR A 796 24.86 17.32 28.41
N ASP A 797 25.91 17.06 27.64
CA ASP A 797 25.85 16.13 26.48
C ASP A 797 25.30 14.76 26.89
N GLU A 798 25.63 14.26 28.09
CA GLU A 798 25.14 12.99 28.64
C GLU A 798 23.64 13.04 28.98
N GLN A 799 23.15 14.16 29.54
CA GLN A 799 21.73 14.37 29.81
C GLN A 799 20.93 14.46 28.51
N LEU A 800 21.43 15.20 27.52
CA LEU A 800 20.79 15.31 26.20
C LEU A 800 20.71 13.96 25.50
N ARG A 801 21.81 13.20 25.51
CA ARG A 801 21.83 11.83 24.99
C ARG A 801 20.79 10.95 25.70
N THR A 802 20.69 11.04 27.01
CA THR A 802 19.73 10.27 27.82
C THR A 802 18.28 10.62 27.49
N GLU A 803 17.97 11.91 27.30
CA GLU A 803 16.65 12.36 26.89
C GLU A 803 16.28 11.89 25.48
N LEU A 804 17.21 12.00 24.51
CA LEU A 804 17.00 11.55 23.13
C LEU A 804 16.74 10.05 23.06
N THR A 805 17.58 9.25 23.74
CA THR A 805 17.44 7.79 23.79
C THR A 805 16.17 7.38 24.54
N SER A 806 15.81 8.04 25.62
CA SER A 806 14.54 7.80 26.35
C SER A 806 13.32 8.10 25.47
N PHE A 807 13.35 9.19 24.71
CA PHE A 807 12.27 9.54 23.80
C PHE A 807 12.11 8.52 22.65
N LEU A 808 13.22 8.12 22.02
CA LEU A 808 13.22 7.10 20.99
C LEU A 808 12.78 5.74 21.54
N HIS A 809 13.25 5.35 22.73
CA HIS A 809 12.82 4.15 23.45
C HIS A 809 11.31 4.17 23.71
N GLN A 810 10.75 5.26 24.19
CA GLN A 810 9.31 5.40 24.42
C GLN A 810 8.51 5.24 23.12
N GLN A 811 8.99 5.80 22.00
CA GLN A 811 8.34 5.61 20.70
C GLN A 811 8.33 4.14 20.26
N VAL A 812 9.45 3.44 20.40
CA VAL A 812 9.55 2.02 20.03
C VAL A 812 8.73 1.14 20.98
N ALA A 813 8.78 1.41 22.29
CA ALA A 813 8.03 0.67 23.30
C ALA A 813 6.50 0.84 23.16
N ALA A 814 6.04 1.93 22.54
CA ALA A 814 4.63 2.20 22.25
C ALA A 814 4.16 1.65 20.90
N MET A 815 5.00 0.92 20.15
CA MET A 815 4.59 0.25 18.92
C MET A 815 3.74 -0.99 19.24
N ASN A 816 2.60 -1.14 18.57
CA ASN A 816 1.75 -2.31 18.74
C ASN A 816 2.33 -3.51 17.99
N LEU A 817 2.83 -4.52 18.70
CA LEU A 817 3.43 -5.72 18.11
C LEU A 817 2.45 -6.57 17.27
N ASP A 818 1.15 -6.38 17.47
CA ASP A 818 0.11 -7.10 16.75
C ASP A 818 -0.34 -6.33 15.49
N ASN A 819 0.09 -5.08 15.30
CA ASN A 819 -0.16 -4.35 14.06
C ASN A 819 0.57 -5.05 12.89
N PHE A 820 -0.13 -5.21 11.76
CA PHE A 820 0.40 -5.98 10.62
C PHE A 820 1.64 -5.35 9.95
N VAL A 821 1.89 -4.04 10.13
CA VAL A 821 3.10 -3.36 9.64
C VAL A 821 4.29 -3.58 10.59
N VAL A 822 4.03 -3.61 11.89
CA VAL A 822 5.04 -3.81 12.94
C VAL A 822 5.47 -5.28 13.03
N ARG A 823 4.53 -6.21 12.82
CA ARG A 823 4.71 -7.65 12.99
C ARG A 823 5.92 -8.23 12.23
N PRO A 824 6.16 -7.94 10.94
CA PRO A 824 7.36 -8.41 10.23
C PRO A 824 8.69 -7.93 10.84
N ARG A 825 8.67 -6.83 11.60
CA ARG A 825 9.83 -6.23 12.27
C ARG A 825 9.82 -6.45 13.78
N ARG A 826 8.97 -7.36 14.27
CA ARG A 826 8.76 -7.61 15.71
C ARG A 826 10.05 -7.90 16.47
N LYS A 827 10.97 -8.68 15.88
CA LYS A 827 12.27 -9.00 16.51
C LYS A 827 13.07 -7.75 16.86
N SER A 828 13.17 -6.79 15.93
CA SER A 828 13.87 -5.52 16.13
C SER A 828 13.13 -4.63 17.12
N VAL A 829 11.80 -4.55 17.01
CA VAL A 829 10.99 -3.76 17.95
C VAL A 829 11.08 -4.31 19.38
N GLU A 830 11.05 -5.63 19.58
CA GLU A 830 11.21 -6.24 20.92
C GLU A 830 12.63 -6.07 21.47
N LYS A 831 13.67 -6.11 20.62
CA LYS A 831 15.05 -5.76 20.98
C LYS A 831 15.10 -4.33 21.52
N PHE A 832 14.64 -3.35 20.72
CA PHE A 832 14.71 -1.93 21.06
C PHE A 832 13.58 -1.43 21.97
N ALA A 833 12.59 -2.24 22.32
CA ALA A 833 11.65 -1.92 23.39
C ALA A 833 12.28 -2.08 24.79
N ARG A 834 13.43 -2.77 24.89
CA ARG A 834 14.17 -2.92 26.16
C ARG A 834 15.09 -1.73 26.38
N LEU A 835 14.99 -1.12 27.57
CA LEU A 835 15.84 0.02 27.95
C LEU A 835 17.34 -0.30 27.84
N ALA A 836 17.74 -1.54 28.17
CA ALA A 836 19.13 -1.99 28.09
C ALA A 836 19.75 -1.84 26.69
N SER A 837 18.96 -1.97 25.62
CA SER A 837 19.44 -1.83 24.24
C SER A 837 19.77 -0.39 23.84
N TRP A 838 19.43 0.61 24.67
CA TRP A 838 19.72 2.02 24.43
C TRP A 838 20.91 2.53 25.24
N GLN A 839 21.50 1.69 26.12
CA GLN A 839 22.70 2.06 26.87
C GLN A 839 23.88 2.26 25.92
N THR A 840 24.10 1.32 25.00
CA THR A 840 25.13 1.37 23.96
C THR A 840 24.51 1.04 22.61
N LEU A 841 24.61 1.97 21.65
CA LEU A 841 24.16 1.76 20.28
C LEU A 841 25.40 1.67 19.38
N ASP A 842 25.68 0.49 18.85
CA ASP A 842 26.70 0.28 17.83
C ASP A 842 26.18 0.70 16.44
N SER A 843 27.08 0.74 15.45
CA SER A 843 26.75 1.10 14.07
C SER A 843 25.63 0.24 13.50
N ASP A 844 25.65 -1.06 13.80
CA ASP A 844 24.68 -2.03 13.30
C ASP A 844 23.30 -1.78 13.92
N SER A 845 23.22 -1.45 15.21
CA SER A 845 21.96 -1.12 15.89
C SER A 845 21.38 0.21 15.42
N LEU A 846 22.23 1.21 15.14
CA LEU A 846 21.80 2.48 14.54
C LEU A 846 21.23 2.28 13.14
N GLN A 847 21.88 1.46 12.31
CA GLN A 847 21.38 1.11 10.99
C GLN A 847 20.07 0.33 11.08
N GLU A 848 19.98 -0.67 11.97
CA GLU A 848 18.76 -1.45 12.20
C GLU A 848 17.58 -0.55 12.64
N LEU A 849 17.81 0.39 13.56
CA LEU A 849 16.81 1.37 13.99
C LEU A 849 16.38 2.29 12.84
N SER A 850 17.31 2.77 12.03
CA SER A 850 17.06 3.70 10.92
C SER A 850 16.31 3.07 9.74
N GLU A 851 16.60 1.80 9.44
CA GLU A 851 16.07 1.07 8.29
C GLU A 851 14.84 0.21 8.61
N GLN A 852 14.75 -0.35 9.82
CA GLN A 852 13.71 -1.34 10.16
C GLN A 852 12.67 -0.85 11.17
N VAL A 853 12.94 0.24 11.89
CA VAL A 853 12.09 0.71 13.00
C VAL A 853 11.57 2.14 12.80
N ALA A 854 12.36 3.04 12.21
CA ALA A 854 12.06 4.47 12.12
C ALA A 854 10.78 4.84 11.35
N ASP A 855 10.28 3.97 10.48
CA ASP A 855 9.07 4.17 9.67
C ASP A 855 7.82 3.43 10.22
N LEU A 856 7.97 2.69 11.32
CA LEU A 856 6.90 1.91 11.91
C LEU A 856 5.88 2.78 12.68
N PRO A 857 4.59 2.40 12.67
CA PRO A 857 3.56 3.13 13.41
C PRO A 857 3.70 2.94 14.92
N THR A 858 3.61 4.05 15.67
CA THR A 858 3.63 4.07 17.14
C THR A 858 2.31 4.65 17.69
N ALA A 859 1.90 4.20 18.89
CA ALA A 859 0.73 4.75 19.57
C ALA A 859 0.96 6.18 20.12
N LEU A 860 2.22 6.64 20.18
CA LEU A 860 2.55 8.02 20.54
C LEU A 860 2.29 8.95 19.35
N LEU A 861 1.09 9.52 19.30
CA LEU A 861 0.69 10.47 18.27
C LEU A 861 1.05 11.89 18.67
N ASP A 862 1.86 12.54 17.85
CA ASP A 862 2.07 13.98 17.86
C ASP A 862 1.43 14.54 16.58
N ASN A 863 0.33 15.27 16.68
CA ASN A 863 -0.42 15.75 15.52
C ASN A 863 -0.02 17.17 15.09
N ASP A 864 0.94 17.80 15.78
CA ASP A 864 1.38 19.16 15.49
C ASP A 864 2.49 19.16 14.43
N GLU A 865 2.11 19.38 13.17
CA GLU A 865 3.06 19.37 12.05
C GLU A 865 4.07 20.52 12.13
N GLU A 866 3.66 21.70 12.59
CA GLU A 866 4.52 22.89 12.65
C GLU A 866 5.58 22.75 13.74
N ALA A 867 5.19 22.23 14.90
CA ALA A 867 6.12 21.86 15.95
C ALA A 867 7.15 20.83 15.47
N LYS A 868 6.75 19.83 14.68
CA LYS A 868 7.65 18.84 14.09
C LYS A 868 8.62 19.43 13.06
N ARG A 869 8.16 20.38 12.25
CA ARG A 869 9.04 21.09 11.29
C ARG A 869 10.08 21.93 12.03
N PHE A 870 9.68 22.59 13.12
CA PHE A 870 10.61 23.30 14.01
C PHE A 870 11.59 22.35 14.70
N ASP A 871 11.13 21.23 15.26
CA ASP A 871 12.02 20.20 15.83
C ASP A 871 13.07 19.74 14.80
N MET A 872 12.67 19.54 13.54
CA MET A 872 13.57 19.16 12.45
C MET A 872 14.58 20.26 12.12
N LEU A 873 14.15 21.52 12.09
CA LEU A 873 15.05 22.66 11.89
C LEU A 873 16.12 22.71 13.00
N VAL A 874 15.70 22.64 14.26
CA VAL A 874 16.63 22.71 15.40
C VAL A 874 17.58 21.50 15.43
N LEU A 875 17.09 20.28 15.20
CA LEU A 875 17.94 19.09 15.12
C LEU A 875 18.98 19.19 14.01
N ARG A 876 18.63 19.75 12.84
CA ARG A 876 19.60 20.01 11.77
C ARG A 876 20.63 21.07 12.18
N THR A 877 20.22 22.13 12.88
CA THR A 877 21.14 23.15 13.40
C THR A 877 22.10 22.54 14.42
N GLN A 878 21.61 21.70 15.35
CA GLN A 878 22.43 21.00 16.33
C GLN A 878 23.45 20.07 15.66
N LEU A 879 23.03 19.29 14.66
CA LEU A 879 23.93 18.45 13.86
C LEU A 879 24.98 19.27 13.10
N ALA A 880 24.59 20.42 12.53
CA ALA A 880 25.51 21.30 11.83
C ALA A 880 26.59 21.88 12.75
N VAL A 881 26.24 22.24 14.00
CA VAL A 881 27.19 22.66 15.04
C VAL A 881 28.12 21.51 15.43
N LEU A 882 27.59 20.30 15.63
CA LEU A 882 28.38 19.12 16.01
C LEU A 882 29.35 18.65 14.92
N GLN A 883 28.95 18.72 13.65
CA GLN A 883 29.67 18.14 12.52
C GLN A 883 30.38 19.20 11.65
N ALA A 884 30.33 20.48 12.03
CA ALA A 884 30.86 21.61 11.26
C ALA A 884 30.36 21.63 9.80
N GLN A 885 29.04 21.46 9.59
CA GLN A 885 28.46 21.45 8.25
C GLN A 885 28.31 22.85 7.64
N PRO A 886 28.46 23.02 6.31
CA PRO A 886 28.44 24.32 5.64
C PRO A 886 27.08 25.03 5.61
N ASP A 887 25.97 24.31 5.82
CA ASP A 887 24.59 24.84 5.76
C ASP A 887 24.16 25.62 7.04
N PHE A 888 25.06 25.82 8.00
CA PHE A 888 24.75 26.45 9.29
C PHE A 888 24.18 27.87 9.15
N MET A 889 24.72 28.70 8.25
CA MET A 889 24.27 30.09 8.06
C MET A 889 22.80 30.16 7.60
N GLY A 890 22.38 29.28 6.70
CA GLY A 890 20.99 29.21 6.24
C GLY A 890 20.04 28.71 7.35
N LEU A 891 20.47 27.74 8.15
CA LEU A 891 19.70 27.23 9.29
C LEU A 891 19.53 28.29 10.39
N ARG A 892 20.59 29.05 10.69
CA ARG A 892 20.56 30.22 11.59
C ARG A 892 19.53 31.26 11.13
N ALA A 893 19.61 31.69 9.87
CA ALA A 893 18.69 32.70 9.34
C ALA A 893 17.22 32.27 9.45
N ASN A 894 16.93 30.99 9.21
CA ASN A 894 15.58 30.44 9.37
C ASN A 894 15.11 30.44 10.84
N MET A 895 16.00 30.14 11.80
CA MET A 895 15.66 30.19 13.23
C MET A 895 15.47 31.63 13.71
N GLN A 896 16.29 32.58 13.26
CA GLN A 896 16.13 34.01 13.54
C GLN A 896 14.78 34.52 13.00
N ALA A 897 14.42 34.16 11.76
CA ALA A 897 13.13 34.55 11.17
C ALA A 897 11.92 34.04 11.98
N ILE A 898 11.98 32.79 12.48
CA ILE A 898 10.94 32.24 13.35
C ILE A 898 10.87 33.00 14.68
N ALA A 899 12.03 33.35 15.26
CA ALA A 899 12.08 34.13 16.49
C ALA A 899 11.49 35.53 16.29
N SER A 900 11.86 36.25 15.23
CA SER A 900 11.28 37.56 14.90
C SER A 900 9.76 37.48 14.66
N ALA A 901 9.28 36.42 14.03
CA ALA A 901 7.85 36.20 13.83
C ALA A 901 7.09 35.87 15.13
N LEU A 902 7.76 35.31 16.13
CA LEU A 902 7.20 35.18 17.48
C LEU A 902 7.24 36.52 18.23
N GLU A 903 8.31 37.30 18.06
CA GLU A 903 8.48 38.60 18.71
C GLU A 903 7.36 39.58 18.32
N SER A 904 6.97 39.61 17.05
CA SER A 904 5.86 40.45 16.57
C SER A 904 4.50 40.12 17.20
N GLN A 905 4.37 38.95 17.82
CA GLN A 905 3.16 38.46 18.48
C GLN A 905 3.20 38.65 20.01
N GLU A 906 3.83 39.74 20.48
CA GLU A 906 4.05 40.05 21.91
C GLU A 906 2.76 40.17 22.74
N SER A 907 1.63 40.42 22.08
CA SER A 907 0.30 40.54 22.70
C SER A 907 -0.17 39.22 23.30
N ILE A 908 0.36 38.08 22.83
CA ILE A 908 0.02 36.73 23.31
C ILE A 908 0.77 36.44 24.62
N PRO A 909 0.08 36.21 25.76
CA PRO A 909 0.74 36.02 27.06
C PRO A 909 1.78 34.90 27.12
N ALA A 910 1.56 33.81 26.37
CA ALA A 910 2.46 32.67 26.31
C ALA A 910 3.79 33.01 25.59
N ILE A 911 3.74 33.89 24.57
CA ILE A 911 4.91 34.39 23.84
C ILE A 911 5.64 35.41 24.70
N LYS A 912 4.91 36.35 25.31
CA LYS A 912 5.46 37.35 26.22
C LYS A 912 6.26 36.73 27.37
N ALA A 913 5.81 35.59 27.89
CA ALA A 913 6.52 34.84 28.93
C ALA A 913 7.89 34.31 28.48
N GLN A 914 8.13 34.15 27.18
CA GLN A 914 9.40 33.70 26.60
C GLN A 914 10.13 34.82 25.81
N MET A 915 9.67 36.08 25.90
CA MET A 915 10.15 37.18 25.05
C MET A 915 11.67 37.40 25.12
N VAL A 916 12.24 37.29 26.32
CA VAL A 916 13.71 37.42 26.52
C VAL A 916 14.46 36.37 25.69
N LEU A 917 13.99 35.13 25.67
CA LEU A 917 14.61 34.06 24.88
C LEU A 917 14.41 34.29 23.38
N ILE A 918 13.22 34.76 22.98
CA ILE A 918 12.91 35.06 21.59
C ILE A 918 13.85 36.13 21.04
N GLN A 919 14.03 37.24 21.76
CA GLN A 919 14.92 38.34 21.40
C GLN A 919 16.40 37.90 21.31
N LEU A 920 16.83 37.03 22.23
CA LEU A 920 18.16 36.45 22.17
C LEU A 920 18.35 35.58 20.92
N VAL A 921 17.41 34.68 20.61
CA VAL A 921 17.52 33.83 19.41
C VAL A 921 17.47 34.65 18.12
N ALA A 922 16.76 35.79 18.12
CA ALA A 922 16.72 36.72 16.99
C ALA A 922 18.03 37.51 16.81
N SER A 923 18.76 37.81 17.89
CA SER A 923 19.98 38.63 17.84
C SER A 923 21.19 37.85 17.34
N ASP A 924 22.12 38.56 16.68
CA ASP A 924 23.34 37.94 16.13
C ASP A 924 24.32 37.48 17.23
N GLU A 925 24.33 38.16 18.38
CA GLU A 925 25.22 37.88 19.52
C GLU A 925 25.01 36.48 20.09
N TRP A 926 23.77 35.98 20.12
CA TRP A 926 23.48 34.63 20.65
C TRP A 926 24.08 33.51 19.80
N TRP A 927 24.38 33.79 18.53
CA TRP A 927 24.89 32.82 17.56
C TRP A 927 26.42 32.74 17.47
N GLU A 928 27.17 33.66 18.09
CA GLU A 928 28.64 33.67 18.03
C GLU A 928 29.25 32.45 18.73
N ASP A 929 28.69 32.03 19.88
CA ASP A 929 29.13 30.89 20.68
C ASP A 929 27.98 29.91 20.99
N VAL A 930 27.07 29.69 20.02
CA VAL A 930 25.87 28.87 20.26
C VAL A 930 26.24 27.42 20.58
N THR A 931 25.66 26.89 21.66
CA THR A 931 25.84 25.50 22.09
C THR A 931 24.63 24.63 21.76
N ILE A 932 24.82 23.31 21.79
CA ILE A 932 23.74 22.34 21.57
C ILE A 932 22.67 22.46 22.67
N ALA A 933 23.10 22.68 23.92
CA ALA A 933 22.21 22.90 25.06
C ALA A 933 21.36 24.17 24.89
N MET A 934 21.94 25.26 24.37
CA MET A 934 21.20 26.48 24.04
C MET A 934 20.13 26.22 22.98
N LEU A 935 20.48 25.51 21.90
CA LEU A 935 19.53 25.12 20.85
C LEU A 935 18.42 24.20 21.37
N GLU A 936 18.74 23.25 22.26
CA GLU A 936 17.76 22.34 22.85
C GLU A 936 16.78 23.07 23.79
N SER A 937 17.29 24.01 24.59
CA SER A 937 16.47 24.88 25.44
C SER A 937 15.51 25.72 24.59
N ALA A 938 16.02 26.30 23.49
CA ALA A 938 15.20 27.02 22.51
C ALA A 938 14.12 26.10 21.90
N ARG A 939 14.48 24.87 21.52
CA ARG A 939 13.52 23.88 21.02
C ARG A 939 12.39 23.64 22.02
N LYS A 940 12.71 23.27 23.25
CA LYS A 940 11.71 22.90 24.28
C LYS A 940 10.77 24.06 24.60
N LYS A 941 11.29 25.29 24.71
CA LYS A 941 10.53 26.47 25.12
C LYS A 941 9.71 27.08 23.98
N LEU A 942 10.24 27.09 22.76
CA LEU A 942 9.57 27.72 21.62
C LEU A 942 8.65 26.75 20.85
N ARG A 943 8.87 25.43 20.92
CA ARG A 943 8.11 24.42 20.15
C ARG A 943 6.59 24.58 20.26
N ALA A 944 6.06 24.80 21.46
CA ALA A 944 4.62 24.93 21.67
C ALA A 944 4.04 26.28 21.19
N LEU A 945 4.91 27.27 20.97
CA LEU A 945 4.56 28.63 20.54
C LEU A 945 4.55 28.77 19.01
N ILE A 946 5.25 27.89 18.27
CA ILE A 946 5.34 27.98 16.79
C ILE A 946 3.98 28.05 16.12
N LYS A 947 3.00 27.27 16.60
CA LYS A 947 1.63 27.28 16.08
C LYS A 947 0.86 28.59 16.31
N LEU A 948 1.38 29.46 17.16
CA LEU A 948 0.83 30.78 17.49
C LEU A 948 1.44 31.88 16.61
N ILE A 949 2.48 31.55 15.83
CA ILE A 949 2.94 32.44 14.77
C ILE A 949 1.75 32.58 13.82
N GLU A 950 1.17 33.78 13.79
CA GLU A 950 0.30 34.13 12.70
C GLU A 950 1.15 33.98 11.46
N LYS A 951 0.83 32.97 10.65
CA LYS A 951 1.43 32.85 9.32
C LYS A 951 1.17 34.21 8.71
N SER A 952 2.24 34.97 8.42
CA SER A 952 2.10 36.20 7.65
C SER A 952 1.28 35.82 6.45
N LYS A 953 -0.01 36.18 6.51
CA LYS A 953 -0.88 35.93 5.40
C LYS A 953 -0.34 36.94 4.43
N LYS A 954 0.45 36.48 3.46
CA LYS A 954 0.50 37.21 2.21
C LYS A 954 -0.96 37.38 1.84
N ASN A 955 -1.40 38.63 1.88
CA ASN A 955 -2.79 38.93 1.62
C ASN A 955 -3.12 38.32 0.26
N ILE A 956 -4.32 37.81 0.11
CA ILE A 956 -4.75 37.41 -1.21
C ILE A 956 -4.89 38.70 -2.00
N VAL A 957 -4.00 38.90 -2.96
CA VAL A 957 -3.94 40.11 -3.77
C VAL A 957 -4.70 39.84 -5.06
N TYR A 958 -5.66 40.70 -5.37
CA TYR A 958 -6.36 40.71 -6.64
C TYR A 958 -5.91 41.93 -7.44
N THR A 959 -5.52 41.70 -8.68
CA THR A 959 -5.04 42.73 -9.60
C THR A 959 -5.87 42.71 -10.88
N ASP A 960 -5.78 43.76 -11.69
CA ASP A 960 -6.37 43.83 -13.04
C ASP A 960 -5.39 44.46 -14.04
N PHE A 961 -4.15 43.98 -13.99
CA PHE A 961 -3.08 44.45 -14.87
C PHE A 961 -3.17 43.79 -16.24
N GLU A 962 -2.90 44.53 -17.29
CA GLU A 962 -3.00 44.06 -18.67
C GLU A 962 -1.92 43.01 -18.98
N ASP A 963 -2.34 41.75 -19.11
CA ASP A 963 -1.46 40.61 -19.43
C ASP A 963 -1.38 40.39 -20.95
N GLU A 964 -0.25 39.92 -21.46
CA GLU A 964 -0.09 39.70 -22.89
C GLU A 964 -0.40 38.23 -23.25
N LEU A 965 -1.42 38.04 -24.10
CA LEU A 965 -1.76 36.74 -24.68
C LEU A 965 -1.00 36.57 -26.00
N GLY A 966 0.02 35.71 -26.01
CA GLY A 966 0.85 35.43 -27.17
C GLY A 966 0.14 34.60 -28.26
N GLU A 967 0.84 34.37 -29.37
CA GLU A 967 0.30 33.60 -30.49
C GLU A 967 0.09 32.12 -30.12
N CYS A 968 -1.11 31.59 -30.40
CA CYS A 968 -1.46 30.20 -30.15
C CYS A 968 -0.71 29.28 -31.14
N THR A 969 0.17 28.41 -30.62
CA THR A 969 0.95 27.47 -31.43
C THR A 969 0.50 26.03 -31.19
N THR A 970 0.41 25.24 -32.27
CA THR A 970 0.10 23.81 -32.15
C THR A 970 1.38 23.02 -31.91
N ILE A 971 1.39 22.19 -30.86
CA ILE A 971 2.53 21.35 -30.49
C ILE A 971 2.20 19.89 -30.81
N VAL A 972 3.14 19.20 -31.47
CA VAL A 972 3.07 17.74 -31.64
C VAL A 972 3.60 17.10 -30.37
N LEU A 973 2.79 16.27 -29.73
CA LEU A 973 3.20 15.52 -28.54
C LEU A 973 4.01 14.26 -28.96
N PRO A 974 5.15 13.97 -28.31
CA PRO A 974 5.91 12.75 -28.57
C PRO A 974 5.07 11.50 -28.31
N GLY A 975 5.11 10.53 -29.23
CA GLY A 975 4.33 9.28 -29.13
C GLY A 975 2.86 9.41 -29.53
N VAL A 976 2.43 10.52 -30.12
CA VAL A 976 1.11 10.64 -30.76
C VAL A 976 1.29 11.37 -32.09
N SER A 977 1.87 10.69 -33.09
CA SER A 977 2.03 11.27 -34.42
C SER A 977 0.66 11.41 -35.11
N THR A 978 0.33 12.63 -35.54
CA THR A 978 -0.93 12.99 -36.20
C THR A 978 -0.96 12.49 -37.65
N GLY A 979 -1.23 11.19 -37.83
CA GLY A 979 -1.57 10.58 -39.13
C GLY A 979 -2.96 10.95 -39.68
N MET A 980 -3.58 12.02 -39.18
CA MET A 980 -5.02 12.32 -39.34
C MET A 980 -5.51 12.45 -40.79
N ASN A 981 -4.66 12.89 -41.73
CA ASN A 981 -5.05 13.00 -43.14
C ASN A 981 -4.94 11.68 -43.90
N LEU A 982 -3.95 10.84 -43.59
CA LEU A 982 -3.73 9.57 -44.29
C LEU A 982 -4.72 8.50 -43.83
N ALA A 983 -5.03 8.42 -42.53
CA ALA A 983 -6.00 7.46 -41.99
C ALA A 983 -7.42 7.69 -42.52
N ARG A 984 -7.89 8.95 -42.52
CA ARG A 984 -9.20 9.32 -43.09
C ARG A 984 -9.27 9.07 -44.60
N PHE A 985 -8.17 9.29 -45.32
CA PHE A 985 -8.10 8.94 -46.73
C PHE A 985 -8.19 7.42 -46.94
N LYS A 986 -7.43 6.61 -46.19
CA LYS A 986 -7.47 5.14 -46.28
C LYS A 986 -8.88 4.60 -46.02
N ASP A 987 -9.61 5.14 -45.04
CA ASP A 987 -10.98 4.70 -44.74
C ASP A 987 -12.00 5.11 -45.82
N LYS A 988 -11.93 6.35 -46.33
CA LYS A 988 -12.78 6.79 -47.45
C LYS A 988 -12.49 6.00 -48.73
N ALA A 989 -11.20 5.81 -49.04
CA ALA A 989 -10.76 5.01 -50.17
C ALA A 989 -11.27 3.56 -50.04
N ARG A 990 -11.15 2.95 -48.85
CA ARG A 990 -11.66 1.58 -48.61
C ARG A 990 -13.18 1.48 -48.85
N GLN A 991 -13.97 2.40 -48.32
CA GLN A 991 -15.43 2.39 -48.52
C GLN A 991 -15.80 2.61 -50.00
N PHE A 992 -15.15 3.55 -50.67
CA PHE A 992 -15.38 3.84 -52.07
C PHE A 992 -15.02 2.64 -52.96
N LEU A 993 -13.86 2.02 -52.73
CA LEU A 993 -13.41 0.85 -53.50
C LEU A 993 -14.33 -0.36 -53.28
N ARG A 994 -14.83 -0.59 -52.06
CA ARG A 994 -15.84 -1.62 -51.79
C ARG A 994 -17.16 -1.39 -52.53
N ALA A 995 -17.57 -0.13 -52.69
CA ALA A 995 -18.77 0.20 -53.48
C ALA A 995 -18.58 -0.02 -54.99
N HIS A 996 -17.34 -0.13 -55.47
CA HIS A 996 -16.97 -0.34 -56.87
C HIS A 996 -16.38 -1.73 -57.13
N ASP A 997 -16.73 -2.73 -56.31
CA ASP A 997 -16.19 -4.10 -56.38
C ASP A 997 -16.46 -4.82 -57.72
N SER A 998 -17.43 -4.34 -58.49
CA SER A 998 -17.71 -4.84 -59.85
C SER A 998 -16.72 -4.36 -60.92
N HIS A 999 -15.80 -3.44 -60.59
CA HIS A 999 -14.88 -2.87 -61.59
C HIS A 999 -13.75 -3.83 -61.95
N LEU A 1000 -13.46 -3.94 -63.26
CA LEU A 1000 -12.56 -4.96 -63.81
C LEU A 1000 -11.14 -4.91 -63.23
N SER A 1001 -10.51 -3.74 -63.15
CA SER A 1001 -9.16 -3.59 -62.57
C SER A 1001 -9.08 -3.92 -61.09
N LEU A 1002 -10.16 -3.63 -60.33
CA LEU A 1002 -10.24 -3.98 -58.91
C LEU A 1002 -10.44 -5.50 -58.73
N GLN A 1003 -11.25 -6.13 -59.59
CA GLN A 1003 -11.40 -7.59 -59.60
C GLN A 1003 -10.10 -8.29 -59.99
N ARG A 1004 -9.37 -7.78 -60.99
CA ARG A 1004 -8.03 -8.29 -61.36
C ARG A 1004 -7.08 -8.21 -60.17
N LEU A 1005 -7.07 -7.06 -59.48
CA LEU A 1005 -6.26 -6.84 -58.30
C LEU A 1005 -6.60 -7.83 -57.17
N ARG A 1006 -7.88 -8.06 -56.86
CA ARG A 1006 -8.33 -8.98 -55.80
C ARG A 1006 -8.16 -10.46 -56.18
N ARG A 1007 -8.24 -10.80 -57.46
CA ARG A 1007 -8.08 -12.17 -58.00
C ARG A 1007 -6.63 -12.60 -58.25
N ASN A 1008 -5.66 -11.83 -57.76
CA ASN A 1008 -4.24 -12.09 -57.97
C ASN A 1008 -3.83 -12.21 -59.45
N GLN A 1009 -4.47 -11.43 -60.34
CA GLN A 1009 -4.12 -11.36 -61.75
C GLN A 1009 -3.10 -10.22 -61.99
N PRO A 1010 -2.18 -10.36 -62.97
CA PRO A 1010 -1.24 -9.28 -63.31
C PRO A 1010 -1.99 -8.02 -63.74
N LEU A 1011 -1.57 -6.86 -63.23
CA LEU A 1011 -2.13 -5.57 -63.60
C LEU A 1011 -1.43 -5.02 -64.84
N THR A 1012 -2.18 -4.46 -65.78
CA THR A 1012 -1.60 -3.68 -66.88
C THR A 1012 -1.41 -2.22 -66.47
N ALA A 1013 -0.59 -1.46 -67.23
CA ALA A 1013 -0.46 -0.01 -67.00
C ALA A 1013 -1.82 0.71 -67.05
N SER A 1014 -2.73 0.28 -67.92
CA SER A 1014 -4.10 0.80 -67.99
C SER A 1014 -4.91 0.49 -66.72
N ASP A 1015 -4.69 -0.67 -66.09
CA ASP A 1015 -5.37 -1.02 -64.83
C ASP A 1015 -4.88 -0.13 -63.68
N LEU A 1016 -3.59 0.18 -63.63
CA LEU A 1016 -3.02 1.09 -62.61
C LEU A 1016 -3.54 2.53 -62.79
N ASP A 1017 -3.66 3.00 -64.03
CA ASP A 1017 -4.24 4.32 -64.33
C ASP A 1017 -5.71 4.40 -63.91
N GLU A 1018 -6.50 3.35 -64.16
CA GLU A 1018 -7.91 3.28 -63.74
C GLU A 1018 -8.05 3.23 -62.22
N LEU A 1019 -7.22 2.43 -61.55
CA LEU A 1019 -7.16 2.36 -60.08
C LEU A 1019 -6.73 3.70 -59.44
N GLY A 1020 -5.80 4.42 -60.07
CA GLY A 1020 -5.41 5.78 -59.66
C GLY A 1020 -6.56 6.79 -59.80
N LYS A 1021 -7.30 6.72 -60.92
CA LYS A 1021 -8.51 7.55 -61.12
C LYS A 1021 -9.59 7.27 -60.08
N MET A 1022 -9.78 6.01 -59.67
CA MET A 1022 -10.72 5.67 -58.60
C MET A 1022 -10.33 6.27 -57.26
N LEU A 1023 -9.04 6.26 -56.90
CA LEU A 1023 -8.57 6.87 -55.65
C LEU A 1023 -8.73 8.39 -55.66
N LEU A 1024 -8.54 9.05 -56.81
CA LEU A 1024 -8.85 10.47 -56.98
C LEU A 1024 -10.36 10.74 -56.80
N GLN A 1025 -11.21 9.89 -57.38
CA GLN A 1025 -12.68 9.98 -57.21
C GLN A 1025 -13.14 9.68 -55.78
N ALA A 1026 -12.41 8.83 -55.05
CA ALA A 1026 -12.62 8.56 -53.63
C ALA A 1026 -12.23 9.74 -52.71
N GLY A 1027 -11.74 10.85 -53.28
CA GLY A 1027 -11.34 12.06 -52.57
C GLY A 1027 -9.86 12.13 -52.21
N GLY A 1028 -9.00 11.34 -52.86
CA GLY A 1028 -7.54 11.48 -52.75
C GLY A 1028 -7.03 12.66 -53.57
N SER A 1029 -6.05 13.40 -53.04
CA SER A 1029 -5.26 14.34 -53.84
C SER A 1029 -4.07 13.61 -54.46
N ALA A 1030 -3.56 14.12 -55.59
CA ALA A 1030 -2.40 13.53 -56.28
C ALA A 1030 -1.19 13.35 -55.33
N ALA A 1031 -0.88 14.37 -54.52
CA ALA A 1031 0.22 14.33 -53.55
C ALA A 1031 0.02 13.27 -52.45
N LEU A 1032 -1.22 13.05 -52.01
CA LEU A 1032 -1.53 12.10 -50.93
C LEU A 1032 -1.55 10.65 -51.45
N ILE A 1033 -1.96 10.45 -52.70
CA ILE A 1033 -1.86 9.16 -53.39
C ILE A 1033 -0.40 8.81 -53.67
N GLU A 1034 0.42 9.78 -54.10
CA GLU A 1034 1.86 9.61 -54.32
C GLU A 1034 2.57 9.22 -53.01
N GLN A 1035 2.32 9.97 -51.93
CA GLN A 1035 2.85 9.65 -50.60
C GLN A 1035 2.44 8.24 -50.11
N ALA A 1036 1.18 7.84 -50.30
CA ALA A 1036 0.69 6.52 -49.92
C ALA A 1036 1.28 5.39 -50.79
N THR A 1037 1.53 5.69 -52.07
CA THR A 1037 2.11 4.78 -53.06
C THR A 1037 3.59 4.54 -52.77
N GLU A 1038 4.35 5.58 -52.42
CA GLU A 1038 5.74 5.47 -51.99
C GLU A 1038 5.87 4.62 -50.73
N GLN A 1039 5.06 4.90 -49.70
CA GLN A 1039 5.06 4.13 -48.44
C GLN A 1039 4.71 2.65 -48.63
N SER A 1040 3.84 2.35 -49.59
CA SER A 1040 3.37 0.97 -49.84
C SER A 1040 4.17 0.27 -50.95
N HIS A 1041 5.19 0.94 -51.51
CA HIS A 1041 6.01 0.44 -52.62
C HIS A 1041 5.20 0.05 -53.88
N GLY A 1042 4.16 0.82 -54.21
CA GLY A 1042 3.37 0.62 -55.42
C GLY A 1042 1.88 0.87 -55.24
N LEU A 1043 1.22 1.38 -56.29
CA LEU A 1043 -0.18 1.80 -56.24
C LEU A 1043 -1.12 0.62 -56.04
N GLY A 1044 -0.91 -0.48 -56.77
CA GLY A 1044 -1.74 -1.67 -56.62
C GLY A 1044 -1.50 -2.39 -55.29
N VAL A 1045 -0.29 -2.35 -54.72
CA VAL A 1045 0.00 -2.85 -53.35
C VAL A 1045 -0.77 -2.03 -52.32
N PHE A 1046 -0.74 -0.70 -52.43
CA PHE A 1046 -1.49 0.20 -51.57
C PHE A 1046 -2.99 -0.11 -51.61
N ILE A 1047 -3.58 -0.20 -52.81
CA ILE A 1047 -5.01 -0.46 -52.97
C ILE A 1047 -5.37 -1.86 -52.47
N ARG A 1048 -4.54 -2.87 -52.74
CA ARG A 1048 -4.76 -4.25 -52.27
C ARG A 1048 -4.72 -4.33 -50.75
N SER A 1049 -3.92 -3.51 -50.07
CA SER A 1049 -3.94 -3.39 -48.60
C SER A 1049 -5.24 -2.82 -48.03
N LEU A 1050 -6.02 -2.09 -48.83
CA LEU A 1050 -7.31 -1.55 -48.41
C LEU A 1050 -8.46 -2.53 -48.62
N VAL A 1051 -8.42 -3.32 -49.70
CA VAL A 1051 -9.54 -4.20 -50.11
C VAL A 1051 -9.32 -5.69 -49.83
N GLY A 1052 -8.09 -6.11 -49.54
CA GLY A 1052 -7.73 -7.51 -49.30
C GLY A 1052 -7.66 -8.36 -50.57
N LEU A 1053 -7.12 -9.58 -50.47
CA LEU A 1053 -7.10 -10.56 -51.55
C LEU A 1053 -8.39 -11.41 -51.53
N GLU A 1054 -8.89 -11.83 -52.69
CA GLU A 1054 -10.02 -12.76 -52.74
C GLU A 1054 -9.59 -14.14 -52.22
N ARG A 1055 -10.37 -14.70 -51.29
CA ARG A 1055 -10.01 -15.96 -50.60
C ARG A 1055 -9.78 -17.11 -51.59
N GLU A 1056 -10.60 -17.20 -52.64
CA GLU A 1056 -10.42 -18.22 -53.68
C GLU A 1056 -9.09 -18.06 -54.43
N ALA A 1057 -8.68 -16.82 -54.72
CA ALA A 1057 -7.41 -16.54 -55.38
C ALA A 1057 -6.20 -16.82 -54.47
N ALA A 1058 -6.34 -16.54 -53.17
CA ALA A 1058 -5.34 -16.93 -52.16
C ALA A 1058 -5.21 -18.46 -52.08
N LEU A 1059 -6.32 -19.18 -51.95
CA LEU A 1059 -6.33 -20.64 -51.92
C LEU A 1059 -5.74 -21.25 -53.20
N LEU A 1060 -6.08 -20.71 -54.37
CA LEU A 1060 -5.50 -21.14 -55.65
C LEU A 1060 -3.98 -20.94 -55.71
N ALA A 1061 -3.47 -19.85 -55.14
CA ALA A 1061 -2.03 -19.58 -55.10
C ALA A 1061 -1.25 -20.56 -54.22
N PHE A 1062 -1.90 -21.14 -53.20
CA PHE A 1062 -1.31 -22.15 -52.30
C PHE A 1062 -1.85 -23.56 -52.52
N ASN A 1063 -2.54 -23.80 -53.63
CA ASN A 1063 -3.23 -25.07 -53.90
C ASN A 1063 -2.25 -26.25 -53.97
N ASP A 1064 -1.05 -26.04 -54.48
CA ASP A 1064 0.00 -27.06 -54.60
C ASP A 1064 0.53 -27.54 -53.23
N PHE A 1065 0.30 -26.77 -52.15
CA PHE A 1065 0.64 -27.15 -50.77
C PHE A 1065 -0.47 -27.96 -50.08
N ILE A 1066 -1.71 -27.88 -50.59
CA ILE A 1066 -2.89 -28.54 -50.01
C ILE A 1066 -3.30 -29.78 -50.81
N ASN A 1067 -3.15 -29.77 -52.13
CA ASN A 1067 -3.59 -30.85 -53.02
C ASN A 1067 -2.44 -31.80 -53.41
N GLY A 1068 -2.26 -32.83 -52.58
CA GLY A 1068 -1.32 -33.93 -52.78
C GLY A 1068 -1.22 -34.68 -51.44
N SER A 1069 -1.51 -35.98 -51.42
CA SER A 1069 -1.95 -36.76 -50.25
C SER A 1069 -0.93 -36.99 -49.10
N THR A 1070 -0.13 -36.00 -48.73
CA THR A 1070 0.86 -36.08 -47.63
C THR A 1070 0.93 -34.82 -46.74
N ALA A 1071 0.08 -33.81 -46.93
CA ALA A 1071 0.08 -32.62 -46.08
C ALA A 1071 -0.42 -32.94 -44.65
N THR A 1072 0.34 -32.54 -43.64
CA THR A 1072 -0.02 -32.73 -42.22
C THR A 1072 -1.05 -31.69 -41.76
N PRO A 1073 -1.82 -31.95 -40.68
CA PRO A 1073 -2.77 -30.97 -40.13
C PRO A 1073 -2.13 -29.60 -39.85
N ASN A 1074 -0.92 -29.57 -39.30
CA ASN A 1074 -0.19 -28.33 -39.01
C ASN A 1074 0.19 -27.57 -40.29
N GLN A 1075 0.50 -28.27 -41.38
CA GLN A 1075 0.77 -27.62 -42.68
C GLN A 1075 -0.49 -26.99 -43.26
N ILE A 1076 -1.64 -27.67 -43.15
CA ILE A 1076 -2.93 -27.14 -43.61
C ILE A 1076 -3.32 -25.90 -42.80
N GLU A 1077 -3.26 -25.98 -41.48
CA GLU A 1077 -3.54 -24.86 -40.58
C GLU A 1077 -2.62 -23.66 -40.83
N PHE A 1078 -1.33 -23.91 -41.07
CA PHE A 1078 -0.38 -22.85 -41.39
C PHE A 1078 -0.71 -22.14 -42.70
N ILE A 1079 -1.06 -22.89 -43.76
CA ILE A 1079 -1.48 -22.29 -45.04
C ILE A 1079 -2.81 -21.54 -44.88
N ASP A 1080 -3.76 -22.05 -44.09
CA ASP A 1080 -5.02 -21.35 -43.82
C ASP A 1080 -4.79 -19.99 -43.13
N LEU A 1081 -3.82 -19.90 -42.20
CA LEU A 1081 -3.41 -18.62 -41.61
C LEU A 1081 -2.79 -17.68 -42.64
N VAL A 1082 -1.93 -18.19 -43.54
CA VAL A 1082 -1.36 -17.37 -44.64
C VAL A 1082 -2.48 -16.84 -45.53
N VAL A 1083 -3.44 -17.69 -45.90
CA VAL A 1083 -4.60 -17.32 -46.72
C VAL A 1083 -5.46 -16.28 -46.00
N GLN A 1084 -5.68 -16.42 -44.70
CA GLN A 1084 -6.44 -15.46 -43.91
C GLN A 1084 -5.74 -14.09 -43.86
N GLU A 1085 -4.43 -14.07 -43.62
CA GLU A 1085 -3.63 -12.84 -43.57
C GLU A 1085 -3.67 -12.12 -44.92
N LEU A 1086 -3.50 -12.85 -46.03
CA LEU A 1086 -3.59 -12.29 -47.39
C LEU A 1086 -5.00 -11.80 -47.72
N THR A 1087 -6.05 -12.48 -47.24
CA THR A 1087 -7.43 -12.06 -47.45
C THR A 1087 -7.72 -10.75 -46.73
N GLN A 1088 -7.12 -10.51 -45.56
CA GLN A 1088 -7.32 -9.28 -44.78
C GLN A 1088 -6.43 -8.12 -45.24
N ASN A 1089 -5.14 -8.40 -45.41
CA ASN A 1089 -4.11 -7.37 -45.62
C ASN A 1089 -3.68 -7.24 -47.08
N GLY A 1090 -4.13 -8.14 -47.97
CA GLY A 1090 -3.90 -8.09 -49.41
C GLY A 1090 -2.50 -8.49 -49.87
N VAL A 1091 -1.49 -8.22 -49.05
CA VAL A 1091 -0.08 -8.63 -49.23
C VAL A 1091 0.49 -9.06 -47.88
N MET A 1092 1.51 -9.89 -47.91
CA MET A 1092 2.19 -10.39 -46.71
C MET A 1092 3.69 -10.45 -47.00
N ALA A 1093 4.50 -9.88 -46.10
CA ALA A 1093 5.95 -9.96 -46.18
C ALA A 1093 6.44 -11.31 -45.64
N ALA A 1094 7.57 -11.81 -46.14
CA ALA A 1094 8.07 -13.14 -45.82
C ALA A 1094 8.47 -13.30 -44.34
N ASP A 1095 8.98 -12.25 -43.72
CA ASP A 1095 9.32 -12.20 -42.29
C ASP A 1095 8.10 -12.40 -41.38
N ARG A 1096 6.91 -12.06 -41.86
CA ARG A 1096 5.64 -12.27 -41.12
C ARG A 1096 5.40 -13.74 -40.79
N LEU A 1097 5.91 -14.68 -41.59
CA LEU A 1097 5.81 -16.12 -41.35
C LEU A 1097 6.54 -16.57 -40.08
N TYR A 1098 7.49 -15.76 -39.59
CA TYR A 1098 8.29 -16.04 -38.39
C TYR A 1098 7.78 -15.27 -37.16
N GLN A 1099 6.54 -14.80 -37.20
CA GLN A 1099 5.88 -14.04 -36.14
C GLN A 1099 4.53 -14.69 -35.79
N THR A 1100 3.99 -14.40 -34.60
CA THR A 1100 2.65 -14.85 -34.18
C THR A 1100 1.57 -14.34 -35.15
N PRO A 1101 0.62 -15.17 -35.63
CA PRO A 1101 0.25 -16.51 -35.14
C PRO A 1101 1.00 -17.70 -35.77
N PHE A 1102 1.92 -17.50 -36.71
CA PHE A 1102 2.59 -18.59 -37.43
C PHE A 1102 3.54 -19.40 -36.55
N ILE A 1103 4.31 -18.72 -35.69
CA ILE A 1103 5.21 -19.40 -34.74
C ILE A 1103 4.47 -20.08 -33.58
N ASP A 1104 3.17 -19.81 -33.42
CA ASP A 1104 2.34 -20.48 -32.43
C ASP A 1104 2.05 -21.93 -32.85
N ILE A 1105 2.08 -22.21 -34.16
CA ILE A 1105 1.98 -23.58 -34.70
C ILE A 1105 3.31 -24.32 -34.51
N ASN A 1106 4.45 -23.65 -34.72
CA ASN A 1106 5.78 -24.19 -34.45
C ASN A 1106 6.78 -23.07 -34.13
N PRO A 1107 7.57 -23.17 -33.05
CA PRO A 1107 8.55 -22.15 -32.65
C PRO A 1107 9.61 -21.80 -33.71
N GLN A 1108 9.90 -22.71 -34.66
CA GLN A 1108 10.80 -22.45 -35.79
C GLN A 1108 10.08 -21.84 -37.00
N GLY A 1109 8.80 -21.46 -36.87
CA GLY A 1109 7.97 -20.91 -37.93
C GLY A 1109 7.78 -21.90 -39.09
N PRO A 1110 7.84 -21.44 -40.35
CA PRO A 1110 7.63 -22.31 -41.51
C PRO A 1110 8.72 -23.40 -41.62
N ASP A 1111 9.95 -23.16 -41.15
CA ASP A 1111 11.06 -24.14 -41.21
C ASP A 1111 10.84 -25.37 -40.32
N GLY A 1112 10.02 -25.23 -39.27
CA GLY A 1112 9.62 -26.34 -38.42
C GLY A 1112 8.44 -27.16 -38.96
N ILE A 1113 7.78 -26.68 -40.02
CA ILE A 1113 6.52 -27.23 -40.54
C ILE A 1113 6.67 -27.74 -41.98
N PHE A 1114 7.49 -27.07 -42.79
CA PHE A 1114 7.77 -27.42 -44.18
C PHE A 1114 9.27 -27.71 -44.36
N PRO A 1115 9.65 -28.65 -45.25
CA PRO A 1115 11.03 -28.78 -45.69
C PRO A 1115 11.55 -27.45 -46.26
N SER A 1116 12.83 -27.14 -46.09
CA SER A 1116 13.42 -25.87 -46.54
C SER A 1116 13.11 -25.52 -48.01
N ALA A 1117 13.09 -26.49 -48.92
CA ALA A 1117 12.71 -26.26 -50.32
C ALA A 1117 11.25 -25.79 -50.51
N GLN A 1118 10.33 -26.24 -49.64
CA GLN A 1118 8.93 -25.79 -49.63
C GLN A 1118 8.76 -24.44 -48.93
N VAL A 1119 9.58 -24.13 -47.92
CA VAL A 1119 9.62 -22.79 -47.32
C VAL A 1119 10.06 -21.76 -48.35
N ASP A 1120 11.13 -22.06 -49.11
CA ASP A 1120 11.57 -21.22 -50.23
C ASP A 1120 10.46 -21.03 -51.28
N GLN A 1121 9.70 -22.10 -51.58
CA GLN A 1121 8.56 -22.02 -52.48
C GLN A 1121 7.44 -21.14 -51.92
N LEU A 1122 7.15 -21.22 -50.61
CA LEU A 1122 6.13 -20.41 -49.95
C LEU A 1122 6.51 -18.92 -49.99
N ILE A 1123 7.77 -18.59 -49.72
CA ILE A 1123 8.31 -17.23 -49.85
C ILE A 1123 8.24 -16.72 -51.29
N ARG A 1124 8.54 -17.59 -52.28
CA ARG A 1124 8.39 -17.24 -53.71
C ARG A 1124 6.94 -16.95 -54.07
N VAL A 1125 5.98 -17.75 -53.61
CA VAL A 1125 4.55 -17.51 -53.87
C VAL A 1125 4.09 -16.19 -53.26
N LEU A 1126 4.51 -15.86 -52.03
CA LEU A 1126 4.24 -14.55 -51.43
C LEU A 1126 4.85 -13.39 -52.23
N SER A 1127 6.06 -13.57 -52.73
CA SER A 1127 6.75 -12.60 -53.57
C SER A 1127 6.03 -12.41 -54.91
N ASP A 1128 5.58 -13.49 -55.55
CA ASP A 1128 4.82 -13.47 -56.81
C ASP A 1128 3.46 -12.79 -56.63
N ILE A 1129 2.74 -13.06 -55.53
CA ILE A 1129 1.49 -12.38 -55.19
C ILE A 1129 1.72 -10.87 -55.07
N ARG A 1130 2.80 -10.46 -54.40
CA ARG A 1130 3.18 -9.05 -54.27
C ARG A 1130 3.54 -8.44 -55.62
N LEU A 1131 4.35 -9.10 -56.45
CA LEU A 1131 4.77 -8.61 -57.76
C LEU A 1131 3.57 -8.38 -58.70
N ARG A 1132 2.59 -9.29 -58.69
CA ARG A 1132 1.34 -9.13 -59.47
C ARG A 1132 0.49 -7.93 -59.02
N ALA A 1133 0.77 -7.32 -57.87
CA ALA A 1133 0.13 -6.09 -57.41
C ALA A 1133 0.86 -4.82 -57.86
N VAL A 1134 2.13 -4.91 -58.22
CA VAL A 1134 2.97 -3.75 -58.56
C VAL A 1134 2.76 -3.33 -60.02
N GLY A 1135 2.42 -4.28 -60.90
CA GLY A 1135 2.30 -4.09 -62.35
C GLY A 1135 3.37 -4.86 -63.10
#